data_AF-A0A835EQQ8-F1
#
_entry.id   AF-A0A835EQQ8-F1
#
_cell.length_a   1.000
_cell.length_b   1.000
_cell.length_c   1.000
_cell.angle_alpha   90.00
_cell.angle_beta   90.00
_cell.angle_gamma   90.00
#
_symmetry.space_group_name_H-M   'P 1'
#
loop_
_entity.id
_entity.type
_entity.pdbx_description
1 polymer ?
#
loop_
_entity_poly.entity_id
_entity_poly.type
_entity_poly.pdbx_seq_one_letter_code
_entity_poly.pdbx_strand_id
1 'polypeptide(L)'
;MPAEGAVAAADDEGTLAVLAQAFDSLGINESSVKNMPFEDLAMSMQSHAVLQATKALLRQLERRLVVSRQSTTSVENIDHLLKHLSVTPRKQKASRGRDATTATSPAPRYSLRVVLCAYMIVAHPSAVLSGQGEGEALLMESAAVFVRELELLTKTMIQQGRFFTKKKNASPVATPPPVANVSTPLMSNDSSSSGSTASAKQPTENEQMVNEMLHMDDSAFGGSRSDGASTAEKDFKKKVTEAMENAFWDMVTDSIAGDKPDYSQLVSLVKEVKDSLQELAPKQWKEEIADKIDLEILSQVLGSGSQDAQYLGQMLQYSLDMVRKLSAAAKEDEMKKSHEKLLNELAASSQGSNNGGSSAFAVIKGLRFILEEIKELRAEVSKARIQIAMQPIVKGSTGVEYLQKAFTDRYGPPAKASESLPLTLHWISTSKNVAEQEWSEHVSSVSAVPSAGQAPPAIVHVLRAGHGASSAGQPSSLPAAGSGQPECKGERLDKLVRIGLLQLVSSMEGLQMQSTPECFHINLMRLRAVQSQFQQVIVIATSMLILRQVLMAESPKATPAELENATSELFKNLMKILDGSPDAGTEEIVEAMVAASASVGGSPSVEKVQARRKMIGRVFLKSLQPGDTVFKMVSRVVHCAFRGVVLGGSSTTKGQKLADAALRRVGAAKLADRVVKAAEVVIKVATVSEKVHGPWYTALM
;
A
#
# COMPACT_ATOMS: atom_id res chain seq x y z
N MET A 1 10.65 -5.68 51.47
CA MET A 1 11.09 -6.42 50.28
C MET A 1 10.00 -7.38 49.87
N PRO A 2 9.27 -7.05 48.79
CA PRO A 2 9.31 -7.90 47.60
C PRO A 2 9.16 -7.06 46.31
N ALA A 3 10.26 -6.74 45.63
CA ALA A 3 10.22 -6.05 44.33
C ALA A 3 11.27 -6.56 43.32
N GLU A 4 12.18 -7.45 43.72
CA GLU A 4 13.24 -7.95 42.84
C GLU A 4 12.85 -9.18 42.00
N GLY A 5 11.71 -9.83 42.28
CA GLY A 5 11.31 -11.06 41.59
C GLY A 5 10.63 -10.88 40.23
N ALA A 6 10.20 -9.66 39.86
CA ALA A 6 9.40 -9.44 38.65
C ALA A 6 10.18 -8.85 37.46
N VAL A 7 11.45 -8.48 37.65
CA VAL A 7 12.24 -7.75 36.63
C VAL A 7 13.11 -8.69 35.79
N ALA A 8 13.28 -9.95 36.19
CA ALA A 8 14.16 -10.91 35.52
C ALA A 8 13.51 -11.69 34.35
N ALA A 9 12.24 -11.43 34.00
CA ALA A 9 11.51 -12.14 32.95
C ALA A 9 10.88 -11.21 31.89
N ALA A 10 11.46 -10.05 31.66
CA ALA A 10 11.08 -9.14 30.58
C ALA A 10 12.09 -9.22 29.43
N ASP A 11 12.23 -10.43 28.87
CA ASP A 11 12.74 -10.57 27.50
C ASP A 11 11.74 -9.91 26.53
N ASP A 12 12.25 -9.50 25.37
CA ASP A 12 11.78 -8.48 24.40
C ASP A 12 10.38 -8.71 23.76
N GLU A 13 9.49 -9.50 24.37
CA GLU A 13 8.18 -9.97 23.87
C GLU A 13 6.95 -9.57 24.73
N GLY A 14 7.07 -8.58 25.61
CA GLY A 14 5.93 -8.07 26.39
C GLY A 14 4.87 -7.39 25.51
N THR A 15 3.58 -7.71 25.73
CA THR A 15 2.46 -6.95 25.09
C THR A 15 2.54 -5.48 25.49
N LEU A 16 2.24 -4.56 24.57
CA LEU A 16 2.36 -3.11 24.77
C LEU A 16 1.71 -2.60 26.08
N ALA A 17 0.58 -3.21 26.49
CA ALA A 17 -0.10 -2.89 27.75
C ALA A 17 0.70 -3.30 29.01
N VAL A 18 1.47 -4.39 28.94
CA VAL A 18 2.32 -4.89 30.04
C VAL A 18 3.52 -3.96 30.23
N LEU A 19 4.13 -3.50 29.12
CA LEU A 19 5.24 -2.54 29.18
C LEU A 19 4.78 -1.15 29.67
N ALA A 20 3.58 -0.72 29.27
CA ALA A 20 2.97 0.51 29.78
C ALA A 20 2.68 0.40 31.29
N GLN A 21 2.18 -0.75 31.75
CA GLN A 21 1.94 -1.00 33.17
C GLN A 21 3.24 -1.09 33.98
N ALA A 22 4.30 -1.69 33.42
CA ALA A 22 5.61 -1.73 34.04
C ALA A 22 6.21 -0.32 34.21
N PHE A 23 6.04 0.56 33.21
CA PHE A 23 6.46 1.96 33.31
C PHE A 23 5.62 2.75 34.33
N ASP A 24 4.29 2.59 34.32
CA ASP A 24 3.39 3.24 35.28
C ASP A 24 3.67 2.79 36.73
N SER A 25 4.04 1.52 36.93
CA SER A 25 4.38 0.94 38.25
C SER A 25 5.68 1.49 38.84
N LEU A 26 6.53 2.15 38.05
CA LEU A 26 7.73 2.83 38.55
C LEU A 26 7.40 4.14 39.28
N GLY A 27 6.16 4.62 39.19
CA GLY A 27 5.69 5.80 39.93
C GLY A 27 6.30 7.13 39.45
N ILE A 28 6.88 7.16 38.24
CA ILE A 28 7.38 8.40 37.61
C ILE A 28 6.22 9.04 36.85
N ASN A 29 5.45 9.86 37.55
CA ASN A 29 4.36 10.68 37.01
C ASN A 29 4.49 12.13 37.49
N GLU A 30 3.84 13.06 36.81
CA GLU A 30 3.91 14.50 37.05
C GLU A 30 3.65 14.85 38.52
N SER A 31 2.68 14.21 39.16
CA SER A 31 2.34 14.44 40.57
C SER A 31 3.37 13.88 41.56
N SER A 32 4.01 12.75 41.24
CA SER A 32 5.01 12.10 42.09
C SER A 32 6.34 12.84 42.03
N VAL A 33 6.75 13.21 40.81
CA VAL A 33 8.05 13.82 40.52
C VAL A 33 8.12 15.26 41.06
N LYS A 34 7.02 16.02 41.05
CA LYS A 34 6.96 17.37 41.66
C LYS A 34 7.12 17.39 43.19
N ASN A 35 6.86 16.26 43.86
CA ASN A 35 6.90 16.15 45.32
C ASN A 35 8.18 15.46 45.84
N MET A 36 9.10 15.09 44.95
CA MET A 36 10.36 14.43 45.28
C MET A 36 11.51 15.46 45.29
N PRO A 37 12.54 15.34 46.15
CA PRO A 37 13.76 16.13 46.04
C PRO A 37 14.52 15.84 44.73
N PHE A 38 15.23 16.82 44.19
CA PHE A 38 15.92 16.72 42.90
C PHE A 38 16.95 15.57 42.87
N GLU A 39 17.73 15.43 43.93
CA GLU A 39 18.75 14.39 44.07
C GLU A 39 18.13 12.98 44.08
N ASP A 40 17.01 12.81 44.79
CA ASP A 40 16.29 11.52 44.86
C ASP A 40 15.65 11.17 43.50
N LEU A 41 15.12 12.17 42.80
CA LEU A 41 14.60 12.01 41.45
C LEU A 41 15.70 11.62 40.45
N ALA A 42 16.85 12.31 40.51
CA ALA A 42 17.99 12.02 39.65
C ALA A 42 18.54 10.61 39.89
N MET A 43 18.60 10.16 41.15
CA MET A 43 19.00 8.80 41.51
C MET A 43 17.98 7.75 41.03
N SER A 44 16.68 8.03 41.17
CA SER A 44 15.60 7.17 40.65
C SER A 44 15.69 7.02 39.13
N MET A 45 15.95 8.11 38.39
CA MET A 45 16.07 8.09 36.93
C MET A 45 17.33 7.41 36.40
N GLN A 46 18.38 7.32 37.21
CA GLN A 46 19.59 6.56 36.89
C GLN A 46 19.47 5.07 37.22
N SER A 47 18.39 4.66 37.90
CA SER A 47 18.13 3.25 38.19
C SER A 47 18.00 2.42 36.92
N HIS A 48 18.63 1.25 36.92
CA HIS A 48 18.59 0.31 35.80
C HIS A 48 17.15 -0.08 35.45
N ALA A 49 16.25 -0.22 36.44
CA ALA A 49 14.86 -0.56 36.21
C ALA A 49 14.10 0.52 35.41
N VAL A 50 14.32 1.80 35.75
CA VAL A 50 13.69 2.94 35.07
C VAL A 50 14.19 3.08 33.64
N LEU A 51 15.51 2.97 33.46
CA LEU A 51 16.12 3.07 32.14
C LEU A 51 15.66 1.93 31.22
N GLN A 52 15.56 0.69 31.72
CA GLN A 52 15.11 -0.45 30.91
C GLN A 52 13.63 -0.38 30.59
N ALA A 53 12.75 -0.10 31.56
CA ALA A 53 11.31 -0.02 31.32
C ALA A 53 10.95 1.11 30.35
N THR A 54 11.55 2.30 30.53
CA THR A 54 11.36 3.44 29.64
C THR A 54 11.86 3.13 28.23
N LYS A 55 13.03 2.48 28.10
CA LYS A 55 13.59 2.07 26.81
C LYS A 55 12.72 1.02 26.11
N ALA A 56 12.22 0.03 26.84
CA ALA A 56 11.34 -1.01 26.29
C ALA A 56 10.01 -0.41 25.80
N LEU A 57 9.39 0.47 26.59
CA LEU A 57 8.17 1.18 26.20
C LEU A 57 8.39 2.04 24.94
N LEU A 58 9.46 2.84 24.90
CA LEU A 58 9.79 3.69 23.76
C LEU A 58 10.09 2.88 22.50
N ARG A 59 10.83 1.77 22.61
CA ARG A 59 11.08 0.87 21.46
C ARG A 59 9.77 0.27 20.93
N GLN A 60 8.86 -0.14 21.81
CA GLN A 60 7.61 -0.76 21.38
C GLN A 60 6.64 0.27 20.79
N LEU A 61 6.60 1.49 21.34
CA LEU A 61 5.91 2.62 20.74
C LEU A 61 6.52 2.97 19.37
N GLU A 62 7.84 2.94 19.24
CA GLU A 62 8.53 3.16 17.96
C GLU A 62 8.20 2.05 16.95
N ARG A 63 8.25 0.77 17.33
CA ARG A 63 7.84 -0.36 16.47
C ARG A 63 6.38 -0.21 16.02
N ARG A 64 5.45 0.13 16.93
CA ARG A 64 4.03 0.35 16.61
C ARG A 64 3.80 1.59 15.75
N LEU A 65 4.54 2.67 16.00
CA LEU A 65 4.45 3.90 15.21
C LEU A 65 5.09 3.72 13.84
N VAL A 66 6.12 2.89 13.70
CA VAL A 66 6.70 2.47 12.42
C VAL A 66 5.74 1.54 11.67
N VAL A 67 5.06 0.60 12.32
CA VAL A 67 4.02 -0.25 11.70
C VAL A 67 2.78 0.56 11.32
N SER A 68 2.33 1.48 12.19
CA SER A 68 1.24 2.42 11.90
C SER A 68 1.62 3.42 10.80
N ARG A 69 2.89 3.85 10.77
CA ARG A 69 3.44 4.64 9.68
C ARG A 69 3.50 3.82 8.43
N GLN A 70 3.98 2.57 8.40
CA GLN A 70 3.98 1.75 7.18
C GLN A 70 2.57 1.46 6.63
N SER A 71 1.54 1.53 7.48
CA SER A 71 0.12 1.51 7.06
C SER A 71 -0.35 2.82 6.40
N THR A 72 0.39 3.93 6.58
CA THR A 72 0.06 5.30 6.15
C THR A 72 1.14 5.99 5.28
N THR A 73 2.38 5.50 5.24
CA THR A 73 3.58 6.21 4.75
C THR A 73 4.19 5.66 3.47
N SER A 74 3.67 4.57 2.89
CA SER A 74 4.12 4.18 1.53
C SER A 74 3.79 5.24 0.47
N VAL A 75 3.01 6.27 0.83
CA VAL A 75 2.57 7.36 -0.06
C VAL A 75 2.93 8.76 0.47
N GLU A 76 3.40 8.92 1.72
CA GLU A 76 3.71 10.25 2.31
C GLU A 76 5.10 10.82 1.91
N ASN A 77 5.98 10.04 1.28
CA ASN A 77 7.37 10.46 1.09
C ASN A 77 7.63 11.41 -0.09
N ILE A 78 6.68 11.59 -1.01
CA ILE A 78 6.80 12.64 -2.05
C ILE A 78 6.31 14.00 -1.51
N ASP A 79 5.36 14.01 -0.58
CA ASP A 79 4.93 15.24 0.10
C ASP A 79 6.10 15.91 0.82
N HIS A 80 7.04 15.13 1.37
CA HIS A 80 8.25 15.68 2.00
C HIS A 80 9.15 16.44 1.01
N LEU A 81 9.25 16.02 -0.26
CA LEU A 81 10.05 16.71 -1.28
C LEU A 81 9.50 18.11 -1.62
N LEU A 82 8.19 18.32 -1.51
CA LEU A 82 7.55 19.63 -1.74
C LEU A 82 7.35 20.43 -0.44
N LYS A 83 7.12 19.77 0.70
CA LYS A 83 6.85 20.39 2.01
C LYS A 83 8.11 20.87 2.74
N HIS A 84 9.28 20.26 2.51
CA HIS A 84 10.56 20.75 3.02
C HIS A 84 11.09 22.01 2.30
N LEU A 85 10.38 22.49 1.27
CA LEU A 85 10.76 23.67 0.48
C LEU A 85 10.08 24.97 0.94
N SER A 86 9.11 24.89 1.88
CA SER A 86 8.38 26.05 2.43
C SER A 86 9.08 26.79 3.58
N VAL A 87 10.29 26.39 4.01
CA VAL A 87 10.99 27.05 5.14
C VAL A 87 12.26 27.77 4.67
N THR A 88 12.27 29.10 4.83
CA THR A 88 13.42 29.96 4.56
C THR A 88 14.61 29.66 5.49
N PRO A 89 15.86 29.54 5.01
CA PRO A 89 17.00 29.31 5.90
C PRO A 89 17.54 30.64 6.44
N ARG A 90 17.42 30.86 7.77
CA ARG A 90 18.15 31.92 8.48
C ARG A 90 19.55 31.38 8.81
N LYS A 91 20.59 32.07 8.32
CA LYS A 91 22.01 31.75 8.48
C LYS A 91 22.41 31.56 9.96
N GLN A 92 23.16 30.49 10.26
CA GLN A 92 24.18 30.53 11.31
C GLN A 92 25.39 29.64 10.96
N LYS A 93 26.57 30.15 11.30
CA LYS A 93 27.91 29.72 10.87
C LYS A 93 28.36 28.43 11.56
N ALA A 94 29.15 27.63 10.84
CA ALA A 94 29.87 26.47 11.33
C ALA A 94 31.14 26.82 12.10
N SER A 95 31.51 25.97 13.07
CA SER A 95 32.91 25.76 13.48
C SER A 95 33.17 24.29 13.84
N ARG A 96 33.93 23.63 12.95
CA ARG A 96 34.96 22.56 13.07
C ARG A 96 34.94 21.58 14.27
N GLY A 97 34.84 20.28 13.94
CA GLY A 97 36.00 19.35 13.93
C GLY A 97 35.97 18.12 14.85
N ARG A 98 35.81 16.91 14.30
CA ARG A 98 36.78 15.77 14.33
C ARG A 98 36.17 14.44 13.84
N ASP A 99 36.94 13.82 12.94
CA ASP A 99 37.26 12.41 12.70
C ASP A 99 36.20 11.30 12.65
N ALA A 100 36.31 10.56 11.55
CA ALA A 100 35.57 9.36 11.19
C ALA A 100 36.06 8.13 11.96
N THR A 101 35.14 7.23 12.32
CA THR A 101 35.15 5.78 12.00
C THR A 101 34.05 5.04 12.78
N THR A 102 33.62 3.90 12.23
CA THR A 102 32.71 2.86 12.75
C THR A 102 31.22 2.96 12.38
N ALA A 103 30.82 2.02 11.51
CA ALA A 103 29.43 1.71 11.21
C ALA A 103 28.69 1.34 12.51
N THR A 104 27.67 2.11 12.85
CA THR A 104 26.84 1.87 14.03
C THR A 104 25.37 1.96 13.61
N SER A 105 24.56 1.05 14.14
CA SER A 105 23.10 0.95 13.99
C SER A 105 22.38 2.31 14.08
N PRO A 106 21.20 2.47 13.44
CA PRO A 106 20.46 3.72 13.49
C PRO A 106 20.10 4.06 14.95
N ALA A 107 20.41 5.28 15.37
CA ALA A 107 20.09 5.78 16.70
C ALA A 107 18.55 5.73 16.92
N PRO A 108 18.06 5.37 18.12
CA PRO A 108 16.63 5.35 18.40
C PRO A 108 16.03 6.74 18.17
N ARG A 109 14.89 6.81 17.46
CA ARG A 109 14.24 8.10 17.13
C ARG A 109 13.82 8.91 18.35
N TYR A 110 13.57 8.23 19.48
CA TYR A 110 13.25 8.83 20.76
C TYR A 110 14.41 8.62 21.73
N SER A 111 15.09 9.71 22.09
CA SER A 111 16.17 9.64 23.08
C SER A 111 15.60 9.46 24.48
N LEU A 112 15.99 8.36 25.14
CA LEU A 112 15.68 8.07 26.54
C LEU A 112 15.97 9.27 27.46
N ARG A 113 17.06 10.00 27.18
CA ARG A 113 17.45 11.19 27.94
C ARG A 113 16.44 12.32 27.80
N VAL A 114 15.88 12.53 26.60
CA VAL A 114 14.91 13.61 26.36
C VAL A 114 13.62 13.37 27.16
N VAL A 115 13.14 12.12 27.18
CA VAL A 115 11.93 11.76 27.93
C VAL A 115 12.13 11.94 29.44
N LEU A 116 13.26 11.46 29.99
CA LEU A 116 13.55 11.61 31.42
C LEU A 116 13.84 13.08 31.79
N CYS A 117 14.56 13.83 30.96
CA CYS A 117 14.78 15.25 31.19
C CYS A 117 13.49 16.07 31.18
N ALA A 118 12.46 15.69 30.41
CA ALA A 118 11.17 16.37 30.43
C ALA A 118 10.51 16.30 31.83
N TYR A 119 10.57 15.14 32.50
CA TYR A 119 10.09 15.01 33.89
C TYR A 119 10.94 15.83 34.87
N MET A 120 12.26 15.90 34.68
CA MET A 120 13.13 16.74 35.53
C MET A 120 12.85 18.24 35.36
N ILE A 121 12.61 18.70 34.12
CA ILE A 121 12.25 20.09 33.81
C ILE A 121 10.91 20.46 34.44
N VAL A 122 9.93 19.54 34.42
CA VAL A 122 8.60 19.76 35.01
C VAL A 122 8.61 19.77 36.54
N ALA A 123 9.50 19.01 37.18
CA ALA A 123 9.59 18.96 38.64
C ALA A 123 10.52 20.00 39.28
N HIS A 124 11.69 20.24 38.67
CA HIS A 124 12.71 21.13 39.24
C HIS A 124 13.30 22.04 38.15
N PRO A 125 12.51 22.97 37.59
CA PRO A 125 12.95 23.85 36.51
C PRO A 125 14.17 24.68 36.89
N SER A 126 14.25 25.14 38.15
CA SER A 126 15.36 25.95 38.67
C SER A 126 16.66 25.17 38.91
N ALA A 127 16.61 23.84 38.99
CA ALA A 127 17.79 22.98 39.13
C ALA A 127 18.36 22.53 37.77
N VAL A 128 17.51 22.50 36.74
CA VAL A 128 17.85 22.00 35.39
C VAL A 128 18.13 23.13 34.40
N LEU A 129 17.46 24.28 34.57
CA LEU A 129 17.55 25.43 33.67
C LEU A 129 18.19 26.62 34.38
N SER A 130 18.87 27.46 33.61
CA SER A 130 19.58 28.64 34.13
C SER A 130 18.64 29.82 34.45
N GLY A 131 17.38 29.73 34.02
CA GLY A 131 16.29 30.68 34.32
C GLY A 131 16.33 31.96 33.49
N GLN A 132 17.07 32.00 32.38
CA GLN A 132 17.34 33.22 31.61
C GLN A 132 17.14 33.02 30.10
N GLY A 133 15.87 32.98 29.66
CA GLY A 133 15.53 33.19 28.26
C GLY A 133 14.13 32.71 27.83
N GLU A 134 13.57 33.33 26.79
CA GLU A 134 12.30 32.92 26.17
C GLU A 134 12.34 31.45 25.68
N GLY A 135 13.51 30.97 25.27
CA GLY A 135 13.70 29.58 24.85
C GLY A 135 13.56 28.56 25.99
N GLU A 136 13.97 28.92 27.22
CA GLU A 136 13.80 28.05 28.39
C GLU A 136 12.33 28.00 28.84
N ALA A 137 11.59 29.11 28.68
CA ALA A 137 10.15 29.16 28.93
C ALA A 137 9.36 28.26 27.96
N LEU A 138 9.66 28.33 26.66
CA LEU A 138 9.06 27.45 25.64
C LEU A 138 9.43 25.97 25.87
N LEU A 139 10.65 25.70 26.36
CA LEU A 139 11.07 24.34 26.69
C LEU A 139 10.31 23.78 27.89
N MET A 140 10.06 24.59 28.93
CA MET A 140 9.23 24.20 30.08
C MET A 140 7.79 23.91 29.64
N GLU A 141 7.20 24.76 28.79
CA GLU A 141 5.85 24.54 28.25
C GLU A 141 5.78 23.26 27.41
N SER A 142 6.77 23.04 26.54
CA SER A 142 6.86 21.84 25.72
C SER A 142 7.05 20.57 26.56
N ALA A 143 7.87 20.62 27.61
CA ALA A 143 8.08 19.51 28.54
C ALA A 143 6.79 19.16 29.30
N ALA A 144 6.04 20.17 29.75
CA ALA A 144 4.76 19.99 30.45
C ALA A 144 3.67 19.41 29.53
N VAL A 145 3.58 19.86 28.28
CA VAL A 145 2.67 19.26 27.28
C VAL A 145 3.08 17.81 27.01
N PHE A 146 4.37 17.56 26.79
CA PHE A 146 4.88 16.22 26.49
C PHE A 146 4.61 15.21 27.60
N VAL A 147 4.88 15.56 28.86
CA VAL A 147 4.64 14.67 30.02
C VAL A 147 3.16 14.32 30.13
N ARG A 148 2.26 15.31 30.00
CA ARG A 148 0.80 15.09 30.06
C ARG A 148 0.30 14.15 28.97
N GLU A 149 0.74 14.36 27.73
CA GLU A 149 0.35 13.51 26.59
C GLU A 149 0.91 12.09 26.73
N LEU A 150 2.16 11.95 27.19
CA LEU A 150 2.77 10.63 27.40
C LEU A 150 2.05 9.82 28.49
N GLU A 151 1.64 10.47 29.58
CA GLU A 151 0.86 9.82 30.63
C GLU A 151 -0.54 9.42 30.15
N LEU A 152 -1.22 10.29 29.39
CA LEU A 152 -2.54 10.01 28.84
C LEU A 152 -2.49 8.83 27.89
N LEU A 153 -1.47 8.78 27.03
CA LEU A 153 -1.19 7.67 26.14
C LEU A 153 -0.95 6.37 26.94
N THR A 154 -0.10 6.41 27.96
CA THR A 154 0.19 5.24 28.83
C THR A 154 -1.08 4.72 29.51
N LYS A 155 -1.93 5.61 30.06
CA LYS A 155 -3.22 5.26 30.68
C LYS A 155 -4.20 4.65 29.66
N THR A 156 -4.29 5.22 28.47
CA THR A 156 -5.17 4.71 27.39
C THR A 156 -4.75 3.31 26.95
N MET A 157 -3.44 3.06 26.87
CA MET A 157 -2.88 1.76 26.49
C MET A 157 -3.16 0.68 27.54
N ILE A 158 -3.07 1.03 28.84
CA ILE A 158 -3.44 0.12 29.93
C ILE A 158 -4.95 -0.20 29.90
N GLN A 159 -5.80 0.80 29.63
CA GLN A 159 -7.25 0.59 29.54
C GLN A 159 -7.63 -0.32 28.37
N GLN A 160 -7.09 -0.07 27.17
CA GLN A 160 -7.35 -0.93 26.01
C GLN A 160 -6.92 -2.38 26.26
N GLY A 161 -5.77 -2.61 26.91
CA GLY A 161 -5.32 -3.96 27.30
C GLY A 161 -6.32 -4.70 28.20
N ARG A 162 -6.98 -4.01 29.14
CA ARG A 162 -8.01 -4.58 30.02
C ARG A 162 -9.32 -4.95 29.29
N PHE A 163 -9.66 -4.25 28.21
CA PHE A 163 -10.84 -4.58 27.40
C PHE A 163 -10.66 -5.89 26.61
N PHE A 164 -9.46 -6.16 26.10
CA PHE A 164 -9.18 -7.39 25.33
C PHE A 164 -9.09 -8.64 26.21
N THR A 165 -8.62 -8.53 27.46
CA THR A 165 -8.57 -9.68 28.40
C THR A 165 -9.96 -10.07 28.90
N LYS A 166 -10.88 -9.12 29.05
CA LYS A 166 -12.27 -9.38 29.48
C LYS A 166 -13.09 -10.14 28.42
N LYS A 167 -12.73 -10.03 27.14
CA LYS A 167 -13.38 -10.75 26.02
C LYS A 167 -12.93 -12.21 25.90
N LYS A 168 -11.78 -12.59 26.50
CA LYS A 168 -11.20 -13.94 26.44
C LYS A 168 -11.73 -14.91 27.50
N ASN A 169 -12.40 -14.39 28.55
CA ASN A 169 -12.95 -15.19 29.66
C ASN A 169 -14.46 -15.48 29.55
N ALA A 170 -15.10 -15.19 28.42
CA ALA A 170 -16.45 -15.67 28.13
C ALA A 170 -16.35 -17.03 27.42
N SER A 171 -16.63 -18.12 28.13
CA SER A 171 -16.73 -19.47 27.55
C SER A 171 -17.90 -19.57 26.55
N PRO A 172 -17.76 -20.29 25.43
CA PRO A 172 -18.88 -20.60 24.54
C PRO A 172 -19.47 -21.96 24.90
N VAL A 173 -20.65 -21.98 25.53
CA VAL A 173 -21.59 -23.11 25.45
C VAL A 173 -22.87 -22.55 24.84
N ALA A 174 -22.98 -22.65 23.52
CA ALA A 174 -24.24 -22.72 22.79
C ALA A 174 -23.94 -23.18 21.36
N THR A 175 -24.60 -24.26 20.97
CA THR A 175 -24.63 -24.87 19.65
C THR A 175 -25.02 -23.88 18.54
N PRO A 176 -24.47 -24.02 17.32
CA PRO A 176 -24.88 -23.19 16.18
C PRO A 176 -26.23 -23.68 15.60
N PRO A 177 -27.14 -22.80 15.16
CA PRO A 177 -28.33 -23.21 14.42
C PRO A 177 -27.97 -23.52 12.95
N PRO A 178 -28.77 -24.35 12.26
CA PRO A 178 -28.46 -24.84 10.94
C PRO A 178 -28.74 -23.80 9.85
N VAL A 179 -27.95 -23.89 8.79
CA VAL A 179 -28.02 -23.10 7.56
C VAL A 179 -29.27 -23.50 6.77
N ALA A 180 -30.17 -22.56 6.50
CA ALA A 180 -31.31 -22.75 5.60
C ALA A 180 -31.24 -21.80 4.39
N ASN A 181 -31.58 -22.39 3.26
CA ASN A 181 -31.52 -21.92 1.87
C ASN A 181 -31.97 -20.48 1.58
N VAL A 182 -31.32 -19.94 0.56
CA VAL A 182 -31.77 -18.83 -0.30
C VAL A 182 -33.12 -19.18 -0.93
N SER A 183 -34.17 -18.39 -0.63
CA SER A 183 -35.15 -17.86 -1.60
C SER A 183 -36.27 -17.06 -0.90
N THR A 184 -36.69 -15.99 -1.59
CA THR A 184 -37.91 -15.14 -1.43
C THR A 184 -37.82 -13.82 -0.62
N PRO A 185 -38.42 -12.73 -1.15
CA PRO A 185 -38.33 -11.37 -0.61
C PRO A 185 -39.51 -11.05 0.33
N LEU A 186 -39.29 -10.29 1.40
CA LEU A 186 -40.40 -9.66 2.11
C LEU A 186 -40.02 -8.34 2.80
N MET A 187 -41.04 -7.49 2.84
CA MET A 187 -41.10 -6.07 3.14
C MET A 187 -41.05 -5.74 4.64
N SER A 188 -40.74 -4.46 4.90
CA SER A 188 -41.20 -3.55 5.98
C SER A 188 -41.56 -4.10 7.38
N ASN A 189 -40.88 -3.61 8.42
CA ASN A 189 -41.49 -2.69 9.42
C ASN A 189 -40.50 -2.17 10.50
N ASP A 190 -40.46 -0.83 10.60
CA ASP A 190 -40.51 0.05 11.78
C ASP A 190 -39.58 -0.07 13.00
N SER A 191 -38.68 0.92 13.07
CA SER A 191 -38.42 1.91 14.15
C SER A 191 -38.41 1.51 15.64
N SER A 192 -37.30 1.79 16.34
CA SER A 192 -37.18 2.89 17.33
C SER A 192 -35.85 2.93 18.10
N SER A 193 -35.28 4.16 18.18
CA SER A 193 -34.37 4.75 19.19
C SER A 193 -33.10 3.98 19.63
N SER A 194 -31.90 4.56 19.58
CA SER A 194 -31.54 5.68 20.46
C SER A 194 -30.25 6.38 19.99
N GLY A 195 -30.26 7.71 20.08
CA GLY A 195 -29.16 8.58 19.68
C GLY A 195 -27.89 8.34 20.47
N SER A 196 -26.81 8.11 19.73
CA SER A 196 -25.44 8.31 20.18
C SER A 196 -24.74 9.11 19.09
N THR A 197 -24.13 10.22 19.49
CA THR A 197 -23.35 11.15 18.67
C THR A 197 -22.48 10.39 17.68
N ALA A 198 -22.76 10.57 16.39
CA ALA A 198 -22.17 9.83 15.29
C ALA A 198 -20.66 10.09 15.19
N SER A 199 -19.86 9.25 15.84
CA SER A 199 -18.49 9.00 15.39
C SER A 199 -18.60 8.46 13.96
N ALA A 200 -17.97 9.15 13.00
CA ALA A 200 -18.02 8.76 11.59
C ALA A 200 -17.62 7.30 11.42
N LYS A 201 -18.59 6.43 11.08
CA LYS A 201 -18.35 5.00 10.87
C LYS A 201 -17.38 4.85 9.70
N GLN A 202 -16.25 4.19 9.93
CA GLN A 202 -15.29 3.87 8.86
C GLN A 202 -15.91 2.90 7.84
N PRO A 203 -15.45 2.89 6.57
CA PRO A 203 -15.88 1.89 5.59
C PRO A 203 -15.63 0.48 6.08
N THR A 204 -16.64 -0.39 5.95
CA THR A 204 -16.48 -1.81 6.24
C THR A 204 -15.59 -2.48 5.19
N GLU A 205 -14.96 -3.60 5.54
CA GLU A 205 -14.14 -4.38 4.60
C GLU A 205 -14.94 -4.83 3.36
N ASN A 206 -16.23 -5.17 3.54
CA ASN A 206 -17.12 -5.52 2.45
C ASN A 206 -17.35 -4.37 1.47
N GLU A 207 -17.53 -3.14 1.96
CA GLU A 207 -17.63 -1.97 1.10
C GLU A 207 -16.34 -1.72 0.32
N GLN A 208 -15.18 -1.86 0.99
CA GLN A 208 -13.89 -1.72 0.33
C GLN A 208 -13.74 -2.78 -0.78
N MET A 209 -14.09 -4.03 -0.51
CA MET A 209 -14.05 -5.10 -1.50
C MET A 209 -14.96 -4.83 -2.69
N VAL A 210 -16.22 -4.45 -2.45
CA VAL A 210 -17.17 -4.11 -3.53
C VAL A 210 -16.66 -2.92 -4.34
N ASN A 211 -16.16 -1.88 -3.67
CA ASN A 211 -15.57 -0.72 -4.33
C ASN A 211 -14.36 -1.10 -5.19
N GLU A 212 -13.46 -1.96 -4.71
CA GLU A 212 -12.35 -2.48 -5.51
C GLU A 212 -12.86 -3.23 -6.75
N MET A 213 -13.85 -4.10 -6.60
CA MET A 213 -14.41 -4.87 -7.73
C MET A 213 -15.01 -3.97 -8.83
N LEU A 214 -15.59 -2.82 -8.48
CA LEU A 214 -16.09 -1.82 -9.43
C LEU A 214 -14.96 -1.09 -10.18
N HIS A 215 -13.79 -0.92 -9.54
CA HIS A 215 -12.64 -0.23 -10.10
C HIS A 215 -11.69 -1.14 -10.87
N MET A 216 -11.83 -2.47 -10.75
CA MET A 216 -11.01 -3.47 -11.46
C MET A 216 -11.35 -3.52 -12.97
N ASP A 217 -10.33 -3.62 -13.81
CA ASP A 217 -10.50 -4.01 -15.22
C ASP A 217 -10.70 -5.53 -15.35
N ASP A 218 -11.29 -5.99 -16.45
CA ASP A 218 -11.67 -7.40 -16.64
C ASP A 218 -10.46 -8.36 -16.65
N SER A 219 -9.24 -7.85 -16.78
CA SER A 219 -7.98 -8.61 -16.77
C SER A 219 -7.22 -8.61 -15.43
N ALA A 220 -7.64 -7.82 -14.43
CA ALA A 220 -6.79 -7.49 -13.27
C ALA A 220 -6.91 -8.46 -12.06
N PHE A 221 -7.74 -9.49 -12.13
CA PHE A 221 -7.95 -10.39 -10.98
C PHE A 221 -6.76 -11.35 -10.72
N GLY A 222 -5.70 -11.29 -11.53
CA GLY A 222 -4.62 -12.28 -11.56
C GLY A 222 -3.24 -11.84 -11.11
N GLY A 223 -2.93 -10.56 -11.00
CA GLY A 223 -1.56 -10.14 -10.68
C GLY A 223 -1.44 -8.66 -10.37
N SER A 224 -0.79 -8.34 -9.25
CA SER A 224 -0.61 -6.99 -8.70
C SER A 224 -1.87 -6.33 -8.13
N ARG A 225 -2.32 -6.84 -6.97
CA ARG A 225 -2.63 -5.90 -5.88
C ARG A 225 -1.37 -5.04 -5.72
N SER A 226 -1.47 -3.73 -5.92
CA SER A 226 -0.40 -2.78 -5.64
C SER A 226 0.27 -3.15 -4.31
N ASP A 227 1.53 -3.61 -4.40
CA ASP A 227 2.37 -4.06 -3.30
C ASP A 227 2.85 -2.86 -2.48
N GLY A 228 1.90 -2.17 -1.84
CA GLY A 228 2.19 -1.08 -0.90
C GLY A 228 2.41 -1.55 0.54
N ALA A 229 2.14 -2.83 0.84
CA ALA A 229 2.51 -3.45 2.11
C ALA A 229 3.94 -3.99 1.96
N SER A 230 4.86 -3.51 2.81
CA SER A 230 6.28 -3.82 2.72
C SER A 230 6.51 -5.31 2.47
N THR A 231 7.23 -5.63 1.40
CA THR A 231 7.62 -7.00 1.02
C THR A 231 8.20 -7.75 2.22
N ALA A 232 8.88 -7.03 3.12
CA ALA A 232 9.40 -7.55 4.39
C ALA A 232 8.35 -8.15 5.33
N GLU A 233 7.15 -7.59 5.45
CA GLU A 233 6.08 -8.14 6.30
C GLU A 233 5.49 -9.41 5.69
N LYS A 234 5.29 -9.43 4.37
CA LYS A 234 4.86 -10.63 3.65
C LYS A 234 5.91 -11.73 3.73
N ASP A 235 7.18 -11.38 3.56
CA ASP A 235 8.31 -12.30 3.65
C ASP A 235 8.46 -12.85 5.07
N PHE A 236 8.28 -12.01 6.10
CA PHE A 236 8.30 -12.45 7.48
C PHE A 236 7.13 -13.39 7.78
N LYS A 237 5.90 -13.01 7.41
CA LYS A 237 4.71 -13.85 7.59
C LYS A 237 4.86 -15.20 6.87
N LYS A 238 5.40 -15.19 5.65
CA LYS A 238 5.71 -16.39 4.88
C LYS A 238 6.70 -17.27 5.64
N LYS A 239 7.83 -16.73 6.10
CA LYS A 239 8.84 -17.46 6.89
C LYS A 239 8.29 -18.05 8.18
N VAL A 240 7.47 -17.30 8.92
CA VAL A 240 6.82 -17.80 10.15
C VAL A 240 5.86 -18.95 9.83
N THR A 241 5.06 -18.81 8.76
CA THR A 241 4.12 -19.85 8.34
C THR A 241 4.86 -21.12 7.91
N GLU A 242 5.93 -20.99 7.10
CA GLU A 242 6.78 -22.10 6.67
C GLU A 242 7.45 -22.81 7.86
N ALA A 243 7.95 -22.05 8.85
CA ALA A 243 8.55 -22.62 10.05
C ALA A 243 7.54 -23.40 10.90
N MET A 244 6.32 -22.86 11.07
CA MET A 244 5.23 -23.54 11.79
C MET A 244 4.78 -24.82 11.07
N GLU A 245 4.66 -24.77 9.74
CA GLU A 245 4.29 -25.94 8.92
C GLU A 245 5.37 -27.03 8.99
N ASN A 246 6.65 -26.68 8.91
CA ASN A 246 7.74 -27.65 9.06
C ASN A 246 7.74 -28.29 10.44
N ALA A 247 7.61 -27.50 11.52
CA ALA A 247 7.54 -28.03 12.89
C ALA A 247 6.34 -28.98 13.09
N PHE A 248 5.20 -28.70 12.45
CA PHE A 248 4.04 -29.60 12.47
C PHE A 248 4.37 -30.94 11.80
N TRP A 249 4.97 -30.93 10.61
CA TRP A 249 5.31 -32.17 9.90
C TRP A 249 6.43 -32.96 10.57
N ASP A 250 7.38 -32.29 11.22
CA ASP A 250 8.41 -32.94 12.04
C ASP A 250 7.75 -33.68 13.22
N MET A 251 6.80 -33.04 13.91
CA MET A 251 6.02 -33.66 15.00
C MET A 251 5.21 -34.87 14.52
N VAL A 252 4.55 -34.80 13.36
CA VAL A 252 3.80 -35.94 12.78
C VAL A 252 4.74 -37.09 12.41
N THR A 253 5.93 -36.76 11.91
CA THR A 253 6.97 -37.76 11.56
C THR A 253 7.52 -38.45 12.81
N ASP A 254 7.81 -37.68 13.86
CA ASP A 254 8.31 -38.19 15.14
C ASP A 254 7.27 -39.07 15.86
N SER A 255 5.98 -38.69 15.78
CA SER A 255 4.85 -39.45 16.35
C SER A 255 4.70 -40.85 15.73
N ILE A 256 5.13 -41.02 14.48
CA ILE A 256 5.04 -42.28 13.73
C ILE A 256 6.36 -43.07 13.80
N ALA A 257 7.49 -42.41 14.08
CA ALA A 257 8.81 -43.04 14.18
C ALA A 257 9.13 -43.67 15.55
N GLY A 258 8.35 -43.37 16.60
CA GLY A 258 8.57 -43.90 17.96
C GLY A 258 8.20 -45.38 18.16
N ASP A 259 8.68 -45.98 19.27
CA ASP A 259 8.47 -47.40 19.65
C ASP A 259 6.98 -47.81 19.75
N LYS A 260 6.07 -46.84 19.89
CA LYS A 260 4.61 -47.00 19.76
C LYS A 260 4.09 -45.95 18.76
N PRO A 261 3.91 -46.29 17.48
CA PRO A 261 3.43 -45.34 16.49
C PRO A 261 1.99 -44.95 16.79
N ASP A 262 1.74 -43.64 16.93
CA ASP A 262 0.38 -43.10 17.07
C ASP A 262 -0.14 -42.65 15.70
N TYR A 263 -0.99 -43.49 15.10
CA TYR A 263 -1.61 -43.23 13.81
C TYR A 263 -2.86 -42.33 13.88
N SER A 264 -3.26 -41.86 15.07
CA SER A 264 -4.42 -40.98 15.23
C SER A 264 -4.29 -39.68 14.43
N GLN A 265 -3.08 -39.12 14.40
CA GLN A 265 -2.76 -37.92 13.62
C GLN A 265 -2.89 -38.17 12.12
N LEU A 266 -2.45 -39.34 11.64
CA LEU A 266 -2.56 -39.73 10.23
C LEU A 266 -4.02 -39.84 9.78
N VAL A 267 -4.86 -40.49 10.60
CA VAL A 267 -6.31 -40.60 10.34
C VAL A 267 -6.97 -39.21 10.30
N SER A 268 -6.56 -38.30 11.19
CA SER A 268 -7.04 -36.92 11.16
C SER A 268 -6.65 -36.17 9.89
N LEU A 269 -5.43 -36.35 9.40
CA LEU A 269 -4.95 -35.72 8.15
C LEU A 269 -5.70 -36.26 6.93
N VAL A 270 -5.94 -37.58 6.87
CA VAL A 270 -6.73 -38.18 5.80
C VAL A 270 -8.19 -37.69 5.84
N LYS A 271 -8.75 -37.54 7.04
CA LYS A 271 -10.06 -36.92 7.22
C LYS A 271 -10.07 -35.47 6.71
N GLU A 272 -9.03 -34.70 6.99
CA GLU A 272 -8.90 -33.32 6.47
C GLU A 272 -8.85 -33.28 4.94
N VAL A 273 -8.10 -34.20 4.31
CA VAL A 273 -8.07 -34.36 2.84
C VAL A 273 -9.48 -34.67 2.31
N LYS A 274 -10.19 -35.64 2.92
CA LYS A 274 -11.57 -36.01 2.56
C LYS A 274 -12.52 -34.82 2.66
N ASP A 275 -12.56 -34.17 3.82
CA ASP A 275 -13.48 -33.07 4.11
C ASP A 275 -13.21 -31.88 3.17
N SER A 276 -11.93 -31.59 2.89
CA SER A 276 -11.53 -30.52 1.97
C SER A 276 -11.91 -30.81 0.52
N LEU A 277 -11.73 -32.05 0.06
CA LEU A 277 -12.18 -32.47 -1.28
C LEU A 277 -13.70 -32.41 -1.40
N GLN A 278 -14.45 -32.83 -0.37
CA GLN A 278 -15.91 -32.73 -0.36
C GLN A 278 -16.43 -31.28 -0.34
N GLU A 279 -15.70 -30.35 0.27
CA GLU A 279 -16.02 -28.91 0.26
C GLU A 279 -15.89 -28.31 -1.15
N LEU A 280 -14.82 -28.69 -1.86
CA LEU A 280 -14.48 -28.20 -3.19
C LEU A 280 -15.27 -28.88 -4.30
N ALA A 281 -15.66 -30.14 -4.10
CA ALA A 281 -16.30 -30.95 -5.13
C ALA A 281 -17.76 -30.54 -5.42
N PRO A 282 -18.21 -30.67 -6.69
CA PRO A 282 -19.63 -30.62 -7.04
C PRO A 282 -20.45 -31.65 -6.26
N LYS A 283 -21.75 -31.39 -6.06
CA LYS A 283 -22.65 -32.28 -5.29
C LYS A 283 -22.61 -33.74 -5.74
N GLN A 284 -22.39 -33.99 -7.04
CA GLN A 284 -22.37 -35.31 -7.66
C GLN A 284 -21.16 -36.18 -7.25
N TRP A 285 -20.04 -35.57 -6.83
CA TRP A 285 -18.81 -36.31 -6.48
C TRP A 285 -18.62 -36.48 -4.97
N LYS A 286 -19.46 -35.85 -4.14
CA LYS A 286 -19.32 -35.90 -2.69
C LYS A 286 -19.53 -37.30 -2.12
N GLU A 287 -20.48 -38.04 -2.67
CA GLU A 287 -20.76 -39.44 -2.32
C GLU A 287 -19.64 -40.36 -2.81
N GLU A 288 -19.15 -40.19 -4.04
CA GLU A 288 -18.01 -40.95 -4.59
C GLU A 288 -16.74 -40.79 -3.74
N ILE A 289 -16.45 -39.56 -3.30
CA ILE A 289 -15.32 -39.27 -2.40
C ILE A 289 -15.51 -39.91 -1.02
N ALA A 290 -16.76 -39.96 -0.53
CA ALA A 290 -17.07 -40.55 0.77
C ALA A 290 -16.81 -42.06 0.79
N ASP A 291 -17.17 -42.74 -0.30
CA ASP A 291 -17.06 -44.19 -0.46
C ASP A 291 -15.60 -44.64 -0.70
N LYS A 292 -14.81 -43.82 -1.38
CA LYS A 292 -13.42 -44.14 -1.74
C LYS A 292 -12.41 -43.79 -0.65
N ILE A 293 -12.72 -42.82 0.20
CA ILE A 293 -11.90 -42.46 1.38
C ILE A 293 -12.68 -42.85 2.64
N ASP A 294 -12.66 -44.15 2.95
CA ASP A 294 -13.34 -44.73 4.11
C ASP A 294 -12.42 -44.69 5.35
N LEU A 295 -12.83 -43.92 6.35
CA LEU A 295 -12.08 -43.72 7.59
C LEU A 295 -12.22 -44.90 8.55
N GLU A 296 -13.29 -45.68 8.47
CA GLU A 296 -13.49 -46.88 9.29
C GLU A 296 -12.54 -47.98 8.83
N ILE A 297 -12.48 -48.22 7.51
CA ILE A 297 -11.51 -49.16 6.91
C ILE A 297 -10.08 -48.72 7.21
N LEU A 298 -9.78 -47.42 7.08
CA LEU A 298 -8.46 -46.87 7.41
C LEU A 298 -8.07 -47.12 8.88
N SER A 299 -9.00 -46.86 9.82
CA SER A 299 -8.75 -47.09 11.25
C SER A 299 -8.54 -48.56 11.58
N GLN A 300 -9.24 -49.46 10.89
CA GLN A 300 -9.13 -50.89 11.05
C GLN A 300 -7.79 -51.42 10.50
N VAL A 301 -7.37 -50.95 9.32
CA VAL A 301 -6.09 -51.31 8.68
C VAL A 301 -4.88 -50.81 9.49
N LEU A 302 -4.98 -49.64 10.12
CA LEU A 302 -3.92 -49.12 10.98
C LEU A 302 -3.90 -49.80 12.36
N GLY A 303 -5.07 -50.22 12.87
CA GLY A 303 -5.21 -50.90 14.16
C GLY A 303 -4.80 -52.38 14.17
N SER A 304 -4.81 -53.06 13.02
CA SER A 304 -4.43 -54.47 12.90
C SER A 304 -2.93 -54.73 12.85
N GLY A 305 -2.09 -53.69 12.75
CA GLY A 305 -0.63 -53.81 12.62
C GLY A 305 -0.16 -54.37 11.27
N SER A 306 -1.08 -54.72 10.36
CA SER A 306 -0.77 -55.03 8.96
C SER A 306 -0.51 -53.72 8.23
N GLN A 307 0.75 -53.40 7.99
CA GLN A 307 1.13 -52.24 7.19
C GLN A 307 0.70 -52.42 5.72
N ASP A 308 -0.59 -52.29 5.40
CA ASP A 308 -1.08 -52.29 4.02
C ASP A 308 -0.79 -50.94 3.38
N ALA A 309 0.50 -50.73 3.10
CA ALA A 309 1.04 -49.66 2.27
C ALA A 309 0.27 -49.51 0.94
N GLN A 310 -0.31 -50.61 0.45
CA GLN A 310 -1.14 -50.63 -0.75
C GLN A 310 -2.47 -49.89 -0.59
N TYR A 311 -3.18 -50.04 0.53
CA TYR A 311 -4.46 -49.35 0.74
C TYR A 311 -4.25 -47.83 0.89
N LEU A 312 -3.27 -47.44 1.71
CA LEU A 312 -2.86 -46.05 1.86
C LEU A 312 -2.41 -45.44 0.53
N GLY A 313 -1.61 -46.17 -0.25
CA GLY A 313 -1.17 -45.76 -1.58
C GLY A 313 -2.33 -45.58 -2.58
N GLN A 314 -3.32 -46.48 -2.57
CA GLN A 314 -4.51 -46.37 -3.43
C GLN A 314 -5.36 -45.15 -3.07
N MET A 315 -5.51 -44.86 -1.77
CA MET A 315 -6.25 -43.70 -1.28
C MET A 315 -5.54 -42.38 -1.60
N LEU A 316 -4.21 -42.32 -1.42
CA LEU A 316 -3.36 -41.21 -1.85
C LEU A 316 -3.52 -40.95 -3.36
N GLN A 317 -3.44 -42.02 -4.17
CA GLN A 317 -3.58 -41.95 -5.62
C GLN A 317 -4.97 -41.43 -6.03
N TYR A 318 -6.04 -41.94 -5.41
CA TYR A 318 -7.40 -41.46 -5.67
C TYR A 318 -7.57 -39.97 -5.32
N SER A 319 -7.03 -39.55 -4.17
CA SER A 319 -7.09 -38.16 -3.73
C SER A 319 -6.37 -37.24 -4.72
N LEU A 320 -5.20 -37.65 -5.22
CA LEU A 320 -4.44 -36.90 -6.23
C LEU A 320 -5.17 -36.81 -7.57
N ASP A 321 -5.75 -37.92 -8.03
CA ASP A 321 -6.58 -37.91 -9.25
C ASP A 321 -7.80 -37.00 -9.10
N MET A 322 -8.38 -36.90 -7.89
CA MET A 322 -9.50 -36.01 -7.62
C MET A 322 -9.09 -34.52 -7.58
N VAL A 323 -7.98 -34.17 -6.93
CA VAL A 323 -7.42 -32.80 -6.97
C VAL A 323 -7.16 -32.40 -8.42
N ARG A 324 -6.59 -33.30 -9.24
CA ARG A 324 -6.37 -33.05 -10.67
C ARG A 324 -7.68 -32.73 -11.41
N LYS A 325 -8.71 -33.56 -11.22
CA LYS A 325 -10.03 -33.36 -11.85
C LYS A 325 -10.73 -32.06 -11.44
N LEU A 326 -10.48 -31.58 -10.23
CA LEU A 326 -11.08 -30.34 -9.70
C LEU A 326 -10.29 -29.08 -10.12
N SER A 327 -9.06 -29.23 -10.62
CA SER A 327 -8.18 -28.14 -11.00
C SER A 327 -8.47 -27.61 -12.39
N ALA A 328 -7.98 -26.40 -12.71
CA ALA A 328 -8.11 -25.85 -14.05
C ALA A 328 -7.28 -26.65 -15.07
N ALA A 329 -7.81 -26.82 -16.30
CA ALA A 329 -7.15 -27.55 -17.38
C ALA A 329 -5.72 -27.05 -17.69
N ALA A 330 -5.43 -25.77 -17.46
CA ALA A 330 -4.10 -25.20 -17.68
C ALA A 330 -3.04 -25.66 -16.66
N LYS A 331 -3.44 -26.08 -15.46
CA LYS A 331 -2.55 -26.60 -14.41
C LYS A 331 -2.48 -28.12 -14.38
N GLU A 332 -3.38 -28.80 -15.09
CA GLU A 332 -3.47 -30.27 -15.11
C GLU A 332 -2.15 -30.92 -15.55
N ASP A 333 -1.50 -30.38 -16.58
CA ASP A 333 -0.23 -30.90 -17.11
C ASP A 333 0.96 -30.70 -16.14
N GLU A 334 1.01 -29.56 -15.46
CA GLU A 334 2.06 -29.26 -14.46
C GLU A 334 1.89 -30.14 -13.22
N MET A 335 0.65 -30.27 -12.74
CA MET A 335 0.25 -31.18 -11.67
C MET A 335 0.52 -32.64 -11.99
N LYS A 336 0.32 -33.06 -13.24
CA LYS A 336 0.65 -34.43 -13.68
C LYS A 336 2.14 -34.70 -13.56
N LYS A 337 2.98 -33.74 -13.92
CA LYS A 337 4.44 -33.85 -13.82
C LYS A 337 4.93 -33.87 -12.36
N SER A 338 4.35 -33.04 -11.48
CA SER A 338 4.67 -33.06 -10.04
C SER A 338 4.20 -34.36 -9.38
N HIS A 339 3.03 -34.86 -9.77
CA HIS A 339 2.49 -36.16 -9.34
C HIS A 339 3.37 -37.33 -9.75
N GLU A 340 3.78 -37.41 -11.02
CA GLU A 340 4.71 -38.46 -11.51
C GLU A 340 6.06 -38.38 -10.79
N LYS A 341 6.56 -37.18 -10.52
CA LYS A 341 7.80 -36.97 -9.75
C LYS A 341 7.64 -37.47 -8.30
N LEU A 342 6.53 -37.16 -7.64
CA LEU A 342 6.24 -37.65 -6.28
C LEU A 342 6.17 -39.17 -6.25
N LEU A 343 5.44 -39.80 -7.19
CA LEU A 343 5.36 -41.27 -7.28
C LEU A 343 6.72 -41.91 -7.47
N ASN A 344 7.59 -41.32 -8.31
CA ASN A 344 8.96 -41.80 -8.48
C ASN A 344 9.81 -41.63 -7.21
N GLU A 345 9.66 -40.53 -6.47
CA GLU A 345 10.34 -40.32 -5.19
C GLU A 345 9.87 -41.27 -4.10
N LEU A 346 8.56 -41.60 -4.07
CA LEU A 346 7.96 -42.58 -3.15
C LEU A 346 8.41 -44.01 -3.50
N ALA A 347 8.48 -44.36 -4.79
CA ALA A 347 9.01 -45.64 -5.25
C ALA A 347 10.51 -45.81 -4.93
N ALA A 348 11.30 -44.75 -5.07
CA ALA A 348 12.72 -44.76 -4.73
C ALA A 348 12.98 -44.88 -3.21
N SER A 349 12.13 -44.27 -2.37
CA SER A 349 12.25 -44.35 -0.91
C SER A 349 11.78 -45.68 -0.32
N SER A 350 11.05 -46.49 -1.10
CA SER A 350 10.66 -47.87 -0.76
C SER A 350 11.78 -48.90 -0.97
N GLN A 351 12.80 -48.63 -1.79
CA GLN A 351 13.86 -49.59 -2.13
C GLN A 351 15.09 -49.54 -1.20
N GLY A 352 15.13 -48.61 -0.24
CA GLY A 352 16.35 -48.29 0.53
C GLY A 352 16.45 -48.80 1.97
N SER A 353 15.42 -49.39 2.57
CA SER A 353 15.51 -49.88 3.97
C SER A 353 14.45 -50.94 4.30
N ASN A 354 14.91 -52.13 4.69
CA ASN A 354 14.08 -53.28 5.10
C ASN A 354 13.42 -53.10 6.49
N ASN A 355 12.97 -51.89 6.85
CA ASN A 355 12.28 -51.62 8.11
C ASN A 355 10.94 -50.93 7.86
N GLY A 356 9.90 -51.34 8.59
CA GLY A 356 8.52 -50.85 8.48
C GLY A 356 8.31 -49.33 8.64
N GLY A 357 9.36 -48.56 8.99
CA GLY A 357 9.33 -47.08 8.98
C GLY A 357 9.37 -46.44 7.59
N SER A 358 9.82 -47.15 6.54
CA SER A 358 9.93 -46.61 5.17
C SER A 358 8.56 -46.31 4.52
N SER A 359 7.56 -47.16 4.75
CA SER A 359 6.22 -47.00 4.17
C SER A 359 5.43 -45.84 4.80
N ALA A 360 5.52 -45.66 6.11
CA ALA A 360 4.79 -44.59 6.81
C ALA A 360 5.34 -43.20 6.44
N PHE A 361 6.66 -43.06 6.28
CA PHE A 361 7.28 -41.83 5.82
C PHE A 361 6.86 -41.44 4.39
N ALA A 362 6.73 -42.44 3.50
CA ALA A 362 6.21 -42.25 2.15
C ALA A 362 4.75 -41.73 2.17
N VAL A 363 3.91 -42.27 3.06
CA VAL A 363 2.51 -41.84 3.22
C VAL A 363 2.42 -40.41 3.77
N ILE A 364 3.23 -40.04 4.77
CA ILE A 364 3.28 -38.67 5.32
C ILE A 364 3.70 -37.68 4.22
N LYS A 365 4.72 -38.01 3.43
CA LYS A 365 5.19 -37.19 2.32
C LYS A 365 4.12 -37.02 1.24
N GLY A 366 3.39 -38.09 0.93
CA GLY A 366 2.24 -38.05 0.01
C GLY A 366 1.09 -37.17 0.51
N LEU A 367 0.74 -37.29 1.80
CA LEU A 367 -0.33 -36.48 2.41
C LEU A 367 0.04 -35.00 2.47
N ARG A 368 1.29 -34.67 2.83
CA ARG A 368 1.81 -33.30 2.80
C ARG A 368 1.65 -32.68 1.42
N PHE A 369 2.00 -33.43 0.38
CA PHE A 369 1.86 -32.98 -1.00
C PHE A 369 0.39 -32.74 -1.37
N ILE A 370 -0.51 -33.68 -1.07
CA ILE A 370 -1.94 -33.52 -1.36
C ILE A 370 -2.55 -32.31 -0.65
N LEU A 371 -2.22 -32.10 0.63
CA LEU A 371 -2.75 -30.96 1.38
C LEU A 371 -2.25 -29.63 0.83
N GLU A 372 -1.02 -29.56 0.34
CA GLU A 372 -0.50 -28.36 -0.34
C GLU A 372 -1.24 -28.12 -1.66
N GLU A 373 -1.45 -29.17 -2.47
CA GLU A 373 -2.21 -29.06 -3.72
C GLU A 373 -3.69 -28.69 -3.48
N ILE A 374 -4.31 -29.21 -2.41
CA ILE A 374 -5.65 -28.81 -1.98
C ILE A 374 -5.68 -27.34 -1.55
N LYS A 375 -4.63 -26.84 -0.88
CA LYS A 375 -4.53 -25.45 -0.45
C LYS A 375 -4.41 -24.51 -1.65
N GLU A 376 -3.60 -24.88 -2.65
CA GLU A 376 -3.55 -24.17 -3.94
C GLU A 376 -4.91 -24.20 -4.66
N LEU A 377 -5.54 -25.37 -4.72
CA LEU A 377 -6.85 -25.55 -5.34
C LEU A 377 -7.94 -24.74 -4.63
N ARG A 378 -7.93 -24.67 -3.29
CA ARG A 378 -8.84 -23.80 -2.52
C ARG A 378 -8.68 -22.33 -2.92
N ALA A 379 -7.44 -21.86 -3.07
CA ALA A 379 -7.17 -20.50 -3.50
C ALA A 379 -7.65 -20.26 -4.93
N GLU A 380 -7.45 -21.22 -5.84
CA GLU A 380 -7.90 -21.14 -7.22
C GLU A 380 -9.43 -21.18 -7.36
N VAL A 381 -10.12 -22.09 -6.67
CA VAL A 381 -11.59 -22.16 -6.68
C VAL A 381 -12.18 -20.90 -6.06
N SER A 382 -11.58 -20.38 -4.99
CA SER A 382 -12.00 -19.10 -4.39
C SER A 382 -11.82 -17.96 -5.39
N LYS A 383 -10.68 -17.92 -6.09
CA LYS A 383 -10.41 -16.96 -7.16
C LYS A 383 -11.44 -17.08 -8.29
N ALA A 384 -11.66 -18.29 -8.80
CA ALA A 384 -12.63 -18.56 -9.86
C ALA A 384 -14.06 -18.19 -9.45
N ARG A 385 -14.48 -18.49 -8.21
CA ARG A 385 -15.80 -18.08 -7.69
C ARG A 385 -15.94 -16.56 -7.65
N ILE A 386 -14.92 -15.84 -7.19
CA ILE A 386 -14.95 -14.38 -7.18
C ILE A 386 -15.01 -13.84 -8.63
N GLN A 387 -14.19 -14.36 -9.53
CA GLN A 387 -14.07 -13.86 -10.91
C GLN A 387 -15.27 -14.21 -11.80
N ILE A 388 -15.76 -15.44 -11.75
CA ILE A 388 -16.80 -15.95 -12.65
C ILE A 388 -18.20 -15.67 -12.09
N ALA A 389 -18.42 -15.90 -10.79
CA ALA A 389 -19.75 -15.80 -10.21
C ALA A 389 -20.03 -14.43 -9.59
N MET A 390 -19.11 -13.89 -8.79
CA MET A 390 -19.36 -12.65 -8.04
C MET A 390 -19.07 -11.39 -8.86
N GLN A 391 -17.97 -11.35 -9.62
CA GLN A 391 -17.49 -10.14 -10.29
C GLN A 391 -18.50 -9.54 -11.28
N PRO A 392 -19.17 -10.31 -12.16
CA PRO A 392 -20.17 -9.74 -13.06
C PRO A 392 -21.38 -9.16 -12.34
N ILE A 393 -21.82 -9.80 -11.24
CA ILE A 393 -22.94 -9.35 -10.42
C ILE A 393 -22.58 -8.05 -9.70
N VAL A 394 -21.40 -8.00 -9.09
CA VAL A 394 -20.91 -6.83 -8.36
C VAL A 394 -20.61 -5.67 -9.31
N LYS A 395 -20.03 -5.93 -10.49
CA LYS A 395 -19.81 -4.91 -11.55
C LYS A 395 -21.11 -4.41 -12.19
N GLY A 396 -22.20 -5.16 -12.05
CA GLY A 396 -23.55 -4.74 -12.44
C GLY A 396 -24.15 -3.68 -11.52
N SER A 397 -25.49 -3.58 -11.50
CA SER A 397 -26.18 -2.61 -10.64
C SER A 397 -26.08 -2.98 -9.15
N THR A 398 -25.99 -4.26 -8.82
CA THR A 398 -25.99 -4.76 -7.44
C THR A 398 -24.86 -4.17 -6.59
N GLY A 399 -23.63 -4.06 -7.11
CA GLY A 399 -22.52 -3.46 -6.36
C GLY A 399 -22.71 -1.97 -6.14
N VAL A 400 -23.28 -1.27 -7.12
CA VAL A 400 -23.60 0.17 -7.02
C VAL A 400 -24.70 0.39 -5.97
N GLU A 401 -25.78 -0.38 -6.02
CA GLU A 401 -26.89 -0.32 -5.05
C GLU A 401 -26.41 -0.62 -3.62
N TYR A 402 -25.53 -1.60 -3.46
CA TYR A 402 -24.91 -1.91 -2.17
C TYR A 402 -24.13 -0.72 -1.62
N LEU A 403 -23.27 -0.09 -2.43
CA LEU A 403 -22.50 1.08 -2.00
C LEU A 403 -23.38 2.31 -1.76
N GLN A 404 -24.44 2.52 -2.56
CA GLN A 404 -25.43 3.56 -2.33
C GLN A 404 -26.11 3.39 -0.98
N LYS A 405 -26.51 2.16 -0.64
CA LYS A 405 -27.12 1.85 0.66
C LYS A 405 -26.14 2.09 1.81
N ALA A 406 -24.91 1.58 1.70
CA ALA A 406 -23.88 1.78 2.72
C ALA A 406 -23.53 3.27 2.91
N PHE A 407 -23.52 4.05 1.83
CA PHE A 407 -23.30 5.50 1.89
C PHE A 407 -24.49 6.23 2.53
N THR A 408 -25.72 5.82 2.22
CA THR A 408 -26.96 6.31 2.87
C THR A 408 -26.94 6.02 4.37
N ASP A 409 -26.53 4.83 4.78
CA ASP A 409 -26.47 4.44 6.20
C ASP A 409 -25.45 5.27 6.99
N ARG A 410 -24.45 5.83 6.30
CA ARG A 410 -23.38 6.64 6.93
C ARG A 410 -23.66 8.13 6.92
N TYR A 411 -24.08 8.67 5.78
CA TYR A 411 -24.22 10.11 5.56
C TYR A 411 -25.67 10.54 5.35
N GLY A 412 -26.62 9.62 5.40
CA GLY A 412 -28.04 9.91 5.19
C GLY A 412 -28.45 10.02 3.72
N PRO A 413 -29.76 10.21 3.47
CA PRO A 413 -30.32 10.26 2.12
C PRO A 413 -29.89 11.54 1.37
N PRO A 414 -29.95 11.54 0.03
CA PRO A 414 -29.55 12.70 -0.79
C PRO A 414 -30.19 14.04 -0.39
N ALA A 415 -31.44 14.02 0.10
CA ALA A 415 -32.14 15.23 0.55
C ALA A 415 -31.45 15.96 1.73
N LYS A 416 -30.60 15.26 2.51
CA LYS A 416 -29.84 15.84 3.63
C LYS A 416 -28.37 16.10 3.31
N ALA A 417 -27.98 15.97 2.03
CA ALA A 417 -26.59 16.01 1.62
C ALA A 417 -25.86 17.31 2.01
N SER A 418 -26.54 18.47 2.01
CA SER A 418 -25.93 19.75 2.35
C SER A 418 -25.47 19.84 3.81
N GLU A 419 -26.17 19.14 4.71
CA GLU A 419 -25.84 19.09 6.14
C GLU A 419 -24.79 17.99 6.43
N SER A 420 -24.86 16.87 5.72
CA SER A 420 -24.06 15.68 6.01
C SER A 420 -22.77 15.55 5.20
N LEU A 421 -22.63 16.29 4.09
CA LEU A 421 -21.47 16.25 3.19
C LEU A 421 -20.86 17.65 2.95
N PRO A 422 -20.42 18.36 4.01
CA PRO A 422 -19.88 19.71 3.88
C PRO A 422 -18.64 19.81 2.98
N LEU A 423 -17.73 18.83 3.00
CA LEU A 423 -16.53 18.86 2.17
C LEU A 423 -16.87 18.61 0.70
N THR A 424 -17.81 17.69 0.43
CA THR A 424 -18.31 17.42 -0.92
C THR A 424 -19.04 18.64 -1.48
N LEU A 425 -19.87 19.32 -0.68
CA LEU A 425 -20.54 20.56 -1.07
C LEU A 425 -19.52 21.67 -1.40
N HIS A 426 -18.49 21.84 -0.56
CA HIS A 426 -17.43 22.81 -0.78
C HIS A 426 -16.65 22.51 -2.07
N TRP A 427 -16.31 21.24 -2.29
CA TRP A 427 -15.63 20.77 -3.49
C TRP A 427 -16.47 21.02 -4.75
N ILE A 428 -17.76 20.65 -4.78
CA ILE A 428 -18.64 20.92 -5.93
C ILE A 428 -18.71 22.43 -6.22
N SER A 429 -18.86 23.24 -5.18
CA SER A 429 -18.99 24.70 -5.30
C SER A 429 -17.74 25.35 -5.90
N THR A 430 -16.56 24.93 -5.45
CA THR A 430 -15.27 25.44 -5.96
C THR A 430 -14.94 24.92 -7.36
N SER A 431 -15.29 23.67 -7.66
CA SER A 431 -15.06 23.05 -8.96
C SER A 431 -15.99 23.58 -10.06
N LYS A 432 -17.19 24.09 -9.73
CA LYS A 432 -18.19 24.52 -10.73
C LYS A 432 -17.65 25.56 -11.73
N ASN A 433 -16.99 26.62 -11.24
CA ASN A 433 -16.47 27.68 -12.10
C ASN A 433 -15.25 27.20 -12.92
N VAL A 434 -14.38 26.42 -12.29
CA VAL A 434 -13.19 25.88 -12.95
C VAL A 434 -13.56 24.85 -14.01
N ALA A 435 -14.60 24.04 -13.77
CA ALA A 435 -15.08 23.03 -14.71
C ALA A 435 -15.49 23.65 -16.06
N GLU A 436 -16.18 24.78 -16.05
CA GLU A 436 -16.63 25.38 -17.30
C GLU A 436 -15.46 26.04 -18.07
N GLN A 437 -14.54 26.69 -17.35
CA GLN A 437 -13.32 27.21 -17.96
C GLN A 437 -12.47 26.09 -18.57
N GLU A 438 -12.14 25.06 -17.79
CA GLU A 438 -11.28 23.95 -18.23
C GLU A 438 -11.92 23.12 -19.35
N TRP A 439 -13.26 22.99 -19.36
CA TRP A 439 -13.99 22.39 -20.46
C TRP A 439 -13.88 23.23 -21.74
N SER A 440 -14.08 24.55 -21.67
CA SER A 440 -13.94 25.43 -22.84
C SER A 440 -12.53 25.38 -23.44
N GLU A 441 -11.51 25.35 -22.59
CA GLU A 441 -10.12 25.21 -23.01
C GLU A 441 -9.85 23.82 -23.62
N HIS A 442 -10.44 22.76 -23.08
CA HIS A 442 -10.36 21.42 -23.67
C HIS A 442 -10.96 21.40 -25.08
N VAL A 443 -12.17 21.92 -25.27
CA VAL A 443 -12.83 22.00 -26.58
C VAL A 443 -12.00 22.81 -27.58
N SER A 444 -11.41 23.93 -27.14
CA SER A 444 -10.49 24.71 -27.98
C SER A 444 -9.23 23.92 -28.35
N SER A 445 -8.68 23.14 -27.42
CA SER A 445 -7.48 22.31 -27.64
C SER A 445 -7.76 21.17 -28.60
N VAL A 446 -8.93 20.52 -28.48
CA VAL A 446 -9.38 19.47 -29.41
C VAL A 446 -9.50 20.04 -30.82
N SER A 447 -10.07 21.23 -30.96
CA SER A 447 -10.25 21.90 -32.25
C SER A 447 -8.93 22.34 -32.90
N ALA A 448 -7.90 22.60 -32.08
CA ALA A 448 -6.57 23.02 -32.54
C ALA A 448 -5.66 21.83 -32.94
N VAL A 449 -6.01 20.59 -32.61
CA VAL A 449 -5.26 19.41 -33.05
C VAL A 449 -5.60 19.15 -34.53
N PRO A 450 -4.64 19.24 -35.47
CA PRO A 450 -4.91 18.99 -36.87
C PRO A 450 -5.44 17.57 -37.07
N SER A 451 -6.49 17.43 -37.89
CA SER A 451 -6.91 16.11 -38.39
C SER A 451 -5.74 15.46 -39.13
N ALA A 452 -5.62 14.13 -39.04
CA ALA A 452 -4.46 13.37 -39.49
C ALA A 452 -4.04 13.76 -40.92
N GLY A 453 -2.96 14.55 -41.05
CA GLY A 453 -2.48 15.05 -42.34
C GLY A 453 -1.70 16.37 -42.32
N GLN A 454 -1.77 17.17 -41.24
CA GLN A 454 -1.00 18.42 -41.14
C GLN A 454 -0.06 18.43 -39.93
N ALA A 455 1.16 18.90 -40.15
CA ALA A 455 2.24 18.91 -39.17
C ALA A 455 1.88 19.75 -37.91
N PRO A 456 2.30 19.34 -36.71
CA PRO A 456 2.01 20.07 -35.47
C PRO A 456 2.70 21.44 -35.42
N PRO A 457 2.15 22.43 -34.69
CA PRO A 457 2.83 23.71 -34.45
C PRO A 457 4.09 23.49 -33.58
N ALA A 458 5.15 24.22 -33.94
CA ALA A 458 6.48 24.12 -33.34
C ALA A 458 6.49 24.45 -31.84
N ILE A 459 7.44 23.82 -31.14
CA ILE A 459 7.82 24.06 -29.73
C ILE A 459 7.97 25.58 -29.49
N VAL A 460 7.37 26.08 -28.41
CA VAL A 460 7.57 27.47 -27.97
C VAL A 460 9.02 27.63 -27.48
N HIS A 461 9.90 28.04 -28.39
CA HIS A 461 11.18 28.63 -28.07
C HIS A 461 10.94 30.09 -27.68
N VAL A 462 11.00 30.40 -26.39
CA VAL A 462 11.20 31.79 -25.97
C VAL A 462 12.68 32.13 -26.22
N LEU A 463 12.88 33.05 -27.19
CA LEU A 463 14.10 33.77 -27.60
C LEU A 463 14.97 33.20 -28.75
N ARG A 464 14.74 33.83 -29.92
CA ARG A 464 15.70 34.34 -30.94
C ARG A 464 15.64 33.69 -32.34
N ALA A 465 15.74 34.58 -33.34
CA ALA A 465 15.42 34.43 -34.76
C ALA A 465 16.43 33.61 -35.58
N GLY A 466 15.90 32.96 -36.64
CA GLY A 466 16.65 32.64 -37.86
C GLY A 466 16.70 31.16 -38.27
N HIS A 467 16.02 30.85 -39.38
CA HIS A 467 16.24 29.75 -40.34
C HIS A 467 16.07 28.28 -39.89
N GLY A 468 15.30 27.53 -40.70
CA GLY A 468 14.89 26.15 -40.46
C GLY A 468 15.59 25.09 -41.33
N ALA A 469 15.24 23.83 -41.07
CA ALA A 469 15.35 22.69 -41.98
C ALA A 469 14.57 21.47 -41.42
N SER A 470 14.03 20.64 -42.31
CA SER A 470 13.07 19.55 -42.06
C SER A 470 13.66 18.12 -42.07
N SER A 471 12.93 17.22 -41.40
CA SER A 471 12.70 15.77 -41.68
C SER A 471 13.60 14.73 -40.98
N ALA A 472 13.23 13.48 -40.69
CA ALA A 472 12.05 12.64 -40.93
C ALA A 472 12.07 11.45 -39.91
N GLY A 473 10.93 10.79 -39.67
CA GLY A 473 10.89 9.50 -38.95
C GLY A 473 9.51 9.16 -38.36
N GLN A 474 8.67 8.45 -39.12
CA GLN A 474 7.45 7.80 -38.63
C GLN A 474 7.75 6.39 -38.13
N PRO A 475 6.94 5.89 -37.17
CA PRO A 475 6.39 4.55 -37.32
C PRO A 475 4.85 4.57 -37.17
N SER A 476 4.24 3.80 -38.07
CA SER A 476 2.82 3.48 -38.16
C SER A 476 2.39 2.41 -37.15
N SER A 477 1.19 2.55 -36.57
CA SER A 477 0.46 1.43 -35.95
C SER A 477 -1.05 1.53 -36.19
N LEU A 478 -1.63 0.39 -36.57
CA LEU A 478 -3.05 0.12 -36.80
C LEU A 478 -3.81 -0.03 -35.46
N PRO A 479 -5.14 0.21 -35.42
CA PRO A 479 -5.89 0.21 -34.17
C PRO A 479 -6.23 -1.22 -33.72
N ALA A 480 -5.76 -1.61 -32.54
CA ALA A 480 -6.27 -2.77 -31.82
C ALA A 480 -7.48 -2.36 -30.98
N ALA A 481 -8.59 -3.10 -31.11
CA ALA A 481 -9.74 -2.96 -30.23
C ALA A 481 -9.37 -3.43 -28.81
N GLY A 482 -9.48 -2.57 -27.80
CA GLY A 482 -9.22 -2.96 -26.41
C GLY A 482 -9.44 -1.85 -25.37
N SER A 483 -10.19 -2.21 -24.32
CA SER A 483 -10.11 -1.75 -22.90
C SER A 483 -10.00 -0.25 -22.51
N GLY A 484 -10.09 0.71 -23.42
CA GLY A 484 -9.90 2.12 -23.05
C GLY A 484 -11.09 2.76 -22.29
N GLN A 485 -10.79 3.77 -21.46
CA GLN A 485 -11.76 4.54 -20.70
C GLN A 485 -12.53 5.55 -21.59
N PRO A 486 -13.80 5.86 -21.28
CA PRO A 486 -14.68 6.65 -22.15
C PRO A 486 -14.35 8.15 -22.20
N GLU A 487 -14.61 8.77 -23.36
CA GLU A 487 -14.59 10.22 -23.60
C GLU A 487 -15.75 10.90 -22.85
N CYS A 488 -15.49 12.07 -22.25
CA CYS A 488 -16.48 12.91 -21.61
C CYS A 488 -17.37 13.57 -22.67
N LYS A 489 -18.68 13.38 -22.59
CA LYS A 489 -19.64 13.92 -23.58
C LYS A 489 -20.07 15.37 -23.32
N GLY A 490 -19.53 15.99 -22.27
CA GLY A 490 -19.88 17.35 -21.88
C GLY A 490 -21.13 17.44 -20.97
N GLU A 491 -21.60 16.32 -20.43
CA GLU A 491 -22.68 16.30 -19.44
C GLU A 491 -22.25 17.05 -18.17
N ARG A 492 -23.17 17.82 -17.57
CA ARG A 492 -22.83 18.75 -16.47
C ARG A 492 -22.18 18.04 -15.28
N LEU A 493 -22.73 16.89 -14.87
CA LEU A 493 -22.23 16.12 -13.73
C LEU A 493 -20.88 15.47 -14.05
N ASP A 494 -20.78 14.74 -15.16
CA ASP A 494 -19.55 14.08 -15.61
C ASP A 494 -18.38 15.09 -15.74
N LYS A 495 -18.60 16.25 -16.36
CA LYS A 495 -17.60 17.34 -16.43
C LYS A 495 -17.14 17.78 -15.04
N LEU A 496 -18.09 18.06 -14.14
CA LEU A 496 -17.80 18.57 -12.81
C LEU A 496 -17.00 17.55 -12.00
N VAL A 497 -17.39 16.26 -12.03
CA VAL A 497 -16.73 15.20 -11.28
C VAL A 497 -15.32 14.95 -11.82
N ARG A 498 -15.15 14.84 -13.15
CA ARG A 498 -13.84 14.60 -13.78
C ARG A 498 -12.87 15.75 -13.54
N ILE A 499 -13.32 16.99 -13.73
CA ILE A 499 -12.46 18.16 -13.53
C ILE A 499 -12.19 18.38 -12.03
N GLY A 500 -13.18 18.20 -11.18
CA GLY A 500 -13.02 18.31 -9.73
C GLY A 500 -12.05 17.26 -9.17
N LEU A 501 -12.09 16.02 -9.67
CA LEU A 501 -11.09 15.00 -9.33
C LEU A 501 -9.70 15.33 -9.85
N LEU A 502 -9.61 15.86 -11.08
CA LEU A 502 -8.33 16.32 -11.63
C LEU A 502 -7.73 17.42 -10.76
N GLN A 503 -8.53 18.37 -10.27
CA GLN A 503 -8.07 19.41 -9.35
C GLN A 503 -7.54 18.83 -8.04
N LEU A 504 -8.24 17.84 -7.46
CA LEU A 504 -7.81 17.17 -6.22
C LEU A 504 -6.46 16.48 -6.40
N VAL A 505 -6.28 15.69 -7.46
CA VAL A 505 -5.02 14.96 -7.70
C VAL A 505 -3.89 15.86 -8.21
N SER A 506 -4.20 17.05 -8.73
CA SER A 506 -3.21 18.03 -9.16
C SER A 506 -2.78 18.99 -8.04
N SER A 507 -3.37 18.86 -6.84
CA SER A 507 -3.00 19.66 -5.67
C SER A 507 -1.55 19.42 -5.26
N MET A 508 -0.88 20.49 -4.82
CA MET A 508 0.48 20.41 -4.27
C MET A 508 0.50 19.85 -2.84
N GLU A 509 -0.58 20.04 -2.09
CA GLU A 509 -0.76 19.43 -0.78
C GLU A 509 -1.29 18.02 -0.95
N GLY A 510 -0.61 17.04 -0.36
CA GLY A 510 -1.07 15.66 -0.34
C GLY A 510 -2.47 15.54 0.24
N LEU A 511 -3.31 14.75 -0.42
CA LEU A 511 -4.69 14.52 0.02
C LEU A 511 -4.69 13.94 1.43
N GLN A 512 -5.40 14.57 2.35
CA GLN A 512 -5.57 14.08 3.73
C GLN A 512 -7.01 13.62 3.93
N MET A 513 -7.23 12.66 4.83
CA MET A 513 -8.58 12.19 5.14
C MET A 513 -9.51 13.35 5.53
N GLN A 514 -8.99 14.33 6.28
CA GLN A 514 -9.79 15.45 6.80
C GLN A 514 -10.12 16.54 5.76
N SER A 515 -9.40 16.58 4.63
CA SER A 515 -9.61 17.56 3.56
C SER A 515 -10.21 16.95 2.29
N THR A 516 -10.31 15.63 2.24
CA THR A 516 -10.86 14.92 1.08
C THR A 516 -12.39 14.91 1.16
N PRO A 517 -13.11 15.17 0.06
CA PRO A 517 -14.57 15.06 0.04
C PRO A 517 -15.05 13.70 0.52
N GLU A 518 -16.16 13.67 1.26
CA GLU A 518 -16.63 12.47 1.92
C GLU A 518 -16.97 11.34 0.93
N CYS A 519 -17.42 11.69 -0.27
CA CYS A 519 -17.66 10.77 -1.38
C CYS A 519 -16.40 10.06 -1.90
N PHE A 520 -15.20 10.55 -1.55
CA PHE A 520 -13.93 9.97 -1.99
C PHE A 520 -13.13 9.30 -0.86
N HIS A 521 -13.63 9.26 0.38
CA HIS A 521 -12.92 8.61 1.50
C HIS A 521 -12.52 7.16 1.20
N ILE A 522 -13.41 6.37 0.60
CA ILE A 522 -13.11 4.97 0.23
C ILE A 522 -12.06 4.85 -0.88
N ASN A 523 -11.90 5.92 -1.68
CA ASN A 523 -10.99 6.00 -2.82
C ASN A 523 -9.71 6.80 -2.50
N LEU A 524 -9.51 7.23 -1.25
CA LEU A 524 -8.44 8.15 -0.87
C LEU A 524 -7.05 7.62 -1.27
N MET A 525 -6.75 6.36 -0.96
CA MET A 525 -5.43 5.79 -1.26
C MET A 525 -5.19 5.67 -2.78
N ARG A 526 -6.24 5.37 -3.55
CA ARG A 526 -6.17 5.36 -5.01
C ARG A 526 -5.89 6.76 -5.56
N LEU A 527 -6.57 7.79 -5.05
CA LEU A 527 -6.35 9.17 -5.48
C LEU A 527 -4.96 9.70 -5.06
N ARG A 528 -4.48 9.35 -3.88
CA ARG A 528 -3.10 9.64 -3.44
C ARG A 528 -2.06 9.00 -4.36
N ALA A 529 -2.29 7.75 -4.80
CA ALA A 529 -1.41 7.10 -5.76
C ALA A 529 -1.37 7.89 -7.08
N VAL A 530 -2.51 8.36 -7.60
CA VAL A 530 -2.55 9.21 -8.80
C VAL A 530 -1.87 10.56 -8.57
N GLN A 531 -2.07 11.20 -7.41
CA GLN A 531 -1.39 12.45 -7.05
C GLN A 531 0.13 12.27 -7.01
N SER A 532 0.62 11.18 -6.42
CA SER A 532 2.03 10.79 -6.46
C SER A 532 2.54 10.66 -7.90
N GLN A 533 1.80 9.98 -8.77
CA GLN A 533 2.13 9.88 -10.20
C GLN A 533 2.16 11.26 -10.88
N PHE A 534 1.21 12.13 -10.59
CA PHE A 534 1.16 13.49 -11.12
C PHE A 534 2.41 14.30 -10.71
N GLN A 535 2.78 14.25 -9.44
CA GLN A 535 3.98 14.90 -8.91
C GLN A 535 5.27 14.31 -9.50
N GLN A 536 5.37 12.99 -9.64
CA GLN A 536 6.51 12.33 -10.29
C GLN A 536 6.65 12.77 -11.75
N VAL A 537 5.55 12.91 -12.49
CA VAL A 537 5.57 13.43 -13.87
C VAL A 537 6.12 14.86 -13.90
N ILE A 538 5.75 15.73 -12.95
CA ILE A 538 6.32 17.08 -12.82
C ILE A 538 7.83 17.03 -12.57
N VAL A 539 8.27 16.20 -11.62
CA VAL A 539 9.69 16.06 -11.27
C VAL A 539 10.50 15.56 -12.48
N ILE A 540 10.05 14.50 -13.15
CA ILE A 540 10.73 13.95 -14.32
C ILE A 540 10.77 14.97 -15.46
N ALA A 541 9.65 15.62 -15.77
CA ALA A 541 9.59 16.65 -16.82
C ALA A 541 10.52 17.83 -16.51
N THR A 542 10.58 18.28 -15.26
CA THR A 542 11.45 19.37 -14.81
C THR A 542 12.92 18.96 -14.91
N SER A 543 13.29 17.75 -14.48
CA SER A 543 14.65 17.22 -14.60
C SER A 543 15.09 17.11 -16.05
N MET A 544 14.23 16.59 -16.94
CA MET A 544 14.52 16.51 -18.37
C MET A 544 14.71 17.90 -19.00
N LEU A 545 13.85 18.87 -18.65
CA LEU A 545 13.92 20.23 -19.14
C LEU A 545 15.21 20.93 -18.70
N ILE A 546 15.60 20.80 -17.43
CA ILE A 546 16.83 21.39 -16.89
C ILE A 546 18.06 20.73 -17.50
N LEU A 547 18.10 19.40 -17.60
CA LEU A 547 19.22 18.69 -18.24
C LEU A 547 19.40 19.20 -19.67
N ARG A 548 18.31 19.30 -20.44
CA ARG A 548 18.34 19.80 -21.81
C ARG A 548 18.91 21.23 -21.88
N GLN A 549 18.46 22.12 -21.00
CA GLN A 549 18.94 23.51 -20.94
C GLN A 549 20.43 23.61 -20.56
N VAL A 550 20.88 22.83 -19.57
CA VAL A 550 22.29 22.81 -19.14
C VAL A 550 23.20 22.28 -20.24
N LEU A 551 22.81 21.19 -20.91
CA LEU A 551 23.58 20.64 -22.03
C LEU A 551 23.67 21.63 -23.19
N MET A 552 22.57 22.29 -23.55
CA MET A 552 22.59 23.32 -24.60
C MET A 552 23.49 24.52 -24.27
N ALA A 553 23.61 24.88 -22.98
CA ALA A 553 24.47 25.97 -22.54
C ALA A 553 25.97 25.60 -22.51
N GLU A 554 26.31 24.36 -22.12
CA GLU A 554 27.70 23.93 -21.93
C GLU A 554 28.35 23.31 -23.18
N SER A 555 27.56 22.67 -24.05
CA SER A 555 28.04 22.01 -25.27
C SER A 555 27.30 22.51 -26.52
N PRO A 556 27.58 23.75 -26.98
CA PRO A 556 26.87 24.34 -28.13
C PRO A 556 27.09 23.59 -29.47
N LYS A 557 28.03 22.63 -29.51
CA LYS A 557 28.28 21.74 -30.65
C LYS A 557 27.62 20.36 -30.54
N ALA A 558 26.91 20.08 -29.45
CA ALA A 558 26.26 18.78 -29.24
C ALA A 558 25.21 18.53 -30.33
N THR A 559 25.19 17.31 -30.86
CA THR A 559 24.22 16.94 -31.89
C THR A 559 22.83 16.75 -31.27
N PRO A 560 21.73 17.01 -32.01
CA PRO A 560 20.38 16.72 -31.52
C PRO A 560 20.18 15.27 -31.07
N ALA A 561 20.89 14.32 -31.68
CA ALA A 561 20.87 12.91 -31.32
C ALA A 561 21.54 12.63 -29.96
N GLU A 562 22.69 13.27 -29.67
CA GLU A 562 23.35 13.19 -28.36
C GLU A 562 22.45 13.70 -27.24
N LEU A 563 21.75 14.81 -27.48
CA LEU A 563 20.84 15.42 -26.51
C LEU A 563 19.63 14.52 -26.21
N GLU A 564 19.05 13.90 -27.24
CA GLU A 564 17.93 12.95 -27.08
C GLU A 564 18.38 11.64 -26.42
N ASN A 565 19.61 11.16 -26.67
CA ASN A 565 20.17 9.99 -26.01
C ASN A 565 20.34 10.23 -24.50
N ALA A 566 20.96 11.35 -24.11
CA ALA A 566 21.11 11.73 -22.69
C ALA A 566 19.75 11.93 -21.99
N THR A 567 18.79 12.54 -22.68
CA THR A 567 17.43 12.71 -22.17
C THR A 567 16.71 11.36 -22.00
N SER A 568 16.96 10.39 -22.89
CA SER A 568 16.42 9.02 -22.79
C SER A 568 17.06 8.24 -21.65
N GLU A 569 18.36 8.39 -21.45
CA GLU A 569 19.10 7.78 -20.35
C GLU A 569 18.61 8.32 -19.00
N LEU A 570 18.47 9.64 -18.88
CA LEU A 570 17.90 10.27 -17.69
C LEU A 570 16.50 9.75 -17.40
N PHE A 571 15.62 9.69 -18.42
CA PHE A 571 14.26 9.18 -18.25
C PHE A 571 14.24 7.76 -17.67
N LYS A 572 15.04 6.84 -18.21
CA LYS A 572 15.13 5.45 -17.71
C LYS A 572 15.64 5.39 -16.26
N ASN A 573 16.66 6.18 -15.94
CA ASN A 573 17.22 6.23 -14.58
C ASN A 573 16.22 6.81 -13.57
N LEU A 574 15.51 7.89 -13.93
CA LEU A 574 14.50 8.50 -13.06
C LEU A 574 13.30 7.58 -12.83
N MET A 575 12.85 6.88 -13.87
CA MET A 575 11.80 5.85 -13.71
C MET A 575 12.23 4.79 -12.69
N LYS A 576 13.47 4.28 -12.80
CA LYS A 576 13.99 3.29 -11.84
C LYS A 576 14.10 3.82 -10.41
N ILE A 577 14.56 5.07 -10.23
CA ILE A 577 14.72 5.69 -8.92
C ILE A 577 13.35 5.94 -8.27
N LEU A 578 12.43 6.57 -9.01
CA LEU A 578 11.13 7.01 -8.47
C LEU A 578 10.11 5.87 -8.35
N ASP A 579 10.20 4.81 -9.17
CA ASP A 579 9.36 3.62 -9.04
C ASP A 579 9.93 2.61 -8.03
N GLY A 580 11.26 2.62 -7.82
CA GLY A 580 11.97 1.63 -7.00
C GLY A 580 12.20 2.04 -5.54
N SER A 581 12.21 3.34 -5.23
CA SER A 581 12.43 3.84 -3.87
C SER A 581 11.40 4.93 -3.51
N PRO A 582 10.55 4.71 -2.48
CA PRO A 582 9.66 5.76 -1.98
C PRO A 582 10.44 6.90 -1.29
N ASP A 583 11.72 6.69 -0.94
CA ASP A 583 12.59 7.64 -0.24
C ASP A 583 13.55 8.39 -1.19
N ALA A 584 13.34 8.30 -2.50
CA ALA A 584 14.22 8.90 -3.49
C ALA A 584 14.42 10.41 -3.24
N GLY A 585 15.62 10.77 -2.80
CA GLY A 585 15.98 12.13 -2.45
C GLY A 585 16.32 12.99 -3.65
N THR A 586 16.32 14.31 -3.45
CA THR A 586 16.76 15.26 -4.48
C THR A 586 18.21 15.04 -4.91
N GLU A 587 19.06 14.49 -4.03
CA GLU A 587 20.46 14.20 -4.36
C GLU A 587 20.59 13.05 -5.37
N GLU A 588 19.82 11.99 -5.23
CA GLU A 588 19.82 10.85 -6.16
C GLU A 588 19.35 11.27 -7.57
N ILE A 589 18.34 12.14 -7.62
CA ILE A 589 17.84 12.72 -8.89
C ILE A 589 18.93 13.57 -9.55
N VAL A 590 19.60 14.44 -8.77
CA VAL A 590 20.69 15.28 -9.30
C VAL A 590 21.87 14.43 -9.75
N GLU A 591 22.19 13.34 -9.05
CA GLU A 591 23.23 12.40 -9.45
C GLU A 591 22.88 11.70 -10.78
N ALA A 592 21.64 11.26 -10.95
CA ALA A 592 21.16 10.72 -12.22
C ALA A 592 21.26 11.73 -13.38
N MET A 593 20.95 13.01 -13.13
CA MET A 593 21.12 14.09 -14.12
C MET A 593 22.59 14.32 -14.49
N VAL A 594 23.49 14.31 -13.51
CA VAL A 594 24.93 14.47 -13.75
C VAL A 594 25.49 13.27 -14.52
N ALA A 595 25.08 12.05 -14.18
CA ALA A 595 25.48 10.84 -14.88
C ALA A 595 25.03 10.85 -16.36
N ALA A 596 23.76 11.15 -16.62
CA ALA A 596 23.23 11.26 -17.98
C ALA A 596 23.87 12.41 -18.78
N SER A 597 24.37 13.46 -18.12
CA SER A 597 25.08 14.55 -18.78
C SER A 597 26.52 14.19 -19.20
N ALA A 598 27.10 13.11 -18.65
CA ALA A 598 28.46 12.69 -18.95
C ALA A 598 28.58 12.00 -20.32
N SER A 599 27.46 11.54 -20.89
CA SER A 599 27.41 10.94 -22.22
C SER A 599 27.41 11.97 -23.36
N VAL A 600 27.40 13.28 -23.04
CA VAL A 600 27.35 14.38 -24.03
C VAL A 600 28.58 15.26 -23.92
N GLY A 601 29.35 15.33 -25.01
CA GLY A 601 30.63 16.03 -25.08
C GLY A 601 31.83 15.15 -24.67
N GLY A 602 33.05 15.67 -24.85
CA GLY A 602 34.28 14.97 -24.45
C GLY A 602 34.38 14.78 -22.93
N SER A 603 35.35 13.98 -22.45
CA SER A 603 35.43 13.63 -21.02
C SER A 603 35.58 14.91 -20.15
N PRO A 604 34.60 15.21 -19.28
CA PRO A 604 34.67 16.39 -18.43
C PRO A 604 35.70 16.19 -17.32
N SER A 605 36.46 17.23 -16.97
CA SER A 605 37.33 17.19 -15.80
C SER A 605 36.51 17.04 -14.51
N VAL A 606 37.09 16.45 -13.47
CA VAL A 606 36.43 16.23 -12.17
C VAL A 606 35.85 17.53 -11.59
N GLU A 607 36.57 18.65 -11.74
CA GLU A 607 36.12 19.98 -11.32
C GLU A 607 34.88 20.47 -12.09
N LYS A 608 34.81 20.20 -13.41
CA LYS A 608 33.65 20.55 -14.25
C LYS A 608 32.43 19.72 -13.85
N VAL A 609 32.59 18.43 -13.58
CA VAL A 609 31.51 17.56 -13.10
C VAL A 609 30.96 18.06 -11.76
N GLN A 610 31.83 18.47 -10.84
CA GLN A 610 31.39 18.98 -9.54
C GLN A 610 30.74 20.36 -9.63
N ALA A 611 31.22 21.25 -10.50
CA ALA A 611 30.58 22.53 -10.78
C ALA A 611 29.18 22.34 -11.40
N ARG A 612 29.06 21.43 -12.37
CA ARG A 612 27.81 21.03 -13.02
C ARG A 612 26.82 20.46 -12.00
N ARG A 613 27.26 19.55 -11.12
CA ARG A 613 26.44 18.99 -10.03
C ARG A 613 25.84 20.09 -9.13
N LYS A 614 26.65 21.06 -8.69
CA LYS A 614 26.20 22.18 -7.87
C LYS A 614 25.21 23.09 -8.61
N MET A 615 25.45 23.34 -9.90
CA MET A 615 24.56 24.14 -10.74
C MET A 615 23.22 23.45 -10.94
N ILE A 616 23.22 22.19 -11.39
CA ILE A 616 22.02 21.38 -11.60
C ILE A 616 21.21 21.29 -10.31
N GLY A 617 21.84 20.95 -9.17
CA GLY A 617 21.12 20.85 -7.90
C GLY A 617 20.46 22.15 -7.49
N ARG A 618 21.14 23.29 -7.65
CA ARG A 618 20.57 24.62 -7.35
C ARG A 618 19.39 24.96 -8.26
N VAL A 619 19.54 24.78 -9.57
CA VAL A 619 18.50 25.12 -10.55
C VAL A 619 17.30 24.18 -10.38
N PHE A 620 17.53 22.89 -10.16
CA PHE A 620 16.50 21.89 -9.92
C PHE A 620 15.67 22.20 -8.67
N LEU A 621 16.32 22.39 -7.51
CA LEU A 621 15.62 22.71 -6.26
C LEU A 621 14.83 24.01 -6.34
N LYS A 622 15.35 25.02 -7.07
CA LYS A 622 14.64 26.27 -7.31
C LYS A 622 13.44 26.08 -8.24
N SER A 623 13.60 25.28 -9.30
CA SER A 623 12.55 25.04 -10.31
C SER A 623 11.42 24.14 -9.81
N LEU A 624 11.58 23.50 -8.66
CA LEU A 624 10.52 22.74 -7.97
C LEU A 624 9.76 23.57 -6.92
N GLN A 625 10.13 24.84 -6.71
CA GLN A 625 9.42 25.72 -5.78
C GLN A 625 8.05 26.14 -6.36
N PRO A 626 6.95 26.13 -5.58
CA PRO A 626 5.62 26.55 -6.04
C PRO A 626 5.55 27.96 -6.65
N GLY A 627 6.43 28.86 -6.19
CA GLY A 627 6.51 30.24 -6.68
C GLY A 627 7.27 30.41 -8.00
N ASP A 628 8.06 29.42 -8.40
CA ASP A 628 8.95 29.51 -9.56
C ASP A 628 8.18 29.43 -10.89
N THR A 629 8.66 30.16 -11.89
CA THR A 629 8.04 30.23 -13.21
C THR A 629 8.14 28.91 -13.97
N VAL A 630 9.25 28.17 -13.81
CA VAL A 630 9.44 26.85 -14.42
C VAL A 630 8.46 25.86 -13.81
N PHE A 631 8.32 25.86 -12.48
CA PHE A 631 7.35 25.02 -11.80
C PHE A 631 5.93 25.25 -12.29
N LYS A 632 5.46 26.51 -12.31
CA LYS A 632 4.12 26.87 -12.79
C LYS A 632 3.89 26.46 -14.25
N MET A 633 4.89 26.66 -15.10
CA MET A 633 4.84 26.27 -16.51
C MET A 633 4.74 24.75 -16.68
N VAL A 634 5.62 23.98 -16.03
CA VAL A 634 5.64 22.51 -16.12
C VAL A 634 4.38 21.93 -15.51
N SER A 635 3.97 22.39 -14.31
CA SER A 635 2.74 21.95 -13.65
C SER A 635 1.51 22.20 -14.52
N ARG A 636 1.40 23.36 -15.17
CA ARG A 636 0.31 23.65 -16.12
C ARG A 636 0.34 22.73 -17.34
N VAL A 637 1.52 22.44 -17.89
CA VAL A 637 1.66 21.52 -19.02
C VAL A 637 1.25 20.10 -18.65
N VAL A 638 1.68 19.61 -17.48
CA VAL A 638 1.29 18.29 -16.96
C VAL A 638 -0.21 18.25 -16.67
N HIS A 639 -0.79 19.28 -16.05
CA HIS A 639 -2.23 19.41 -15.86
C HIS A 639 -3.00 19.35 -17.17
N CYS A 640 -2.57 20.09 -18.19
CA CYS A 640 -3.18 20.04 -19.52
C CYS A 640 -3.07 18.64 -20.16
N ALA A 641 -1.98 17.93 -19.93
CA ALA A 641 -1.81 16.57 -20.43
C ALA A 641 -2.81 15.60 -19.79
N PHE A 642 -2.93 15.63 -18.45
CA PHE A 642 -3.94 14.85 -17.72
C PHE A 642 -5.35 15.23 -18.15
N ARG A 643 -5.68 16.53 -18.24
CA ARG A 643 -6.97 17.02 -18.74
C ARG A 643 -7.31 16.47 -20.12
N GLY A 644 -6.33 16.44 -21.02
CA GLY A 644 -6.47 15.89 -22.37
C GLY A 644 -7.00 14.46 -22.35
N VAL A 645 -6.44 13.60 -21.49
CA VAL A 645 -6.89 12.21 -21.35
C VAL A 645 -8.18 12.09 -20.54
N VAL A 646 -8.28 12.76 -19.39
CA VAL A 646 -9.43 12.67 -18.48
C VAL A 646 -10.74 13.07 -19.19
N LEU A 647 -10.69 14.09 -20.04
CA LEU A 647 -11.86 14.52 -20.82
C LEU A 647 -11.94 13.83 -22.19
N GLY A 648 -10.81 13.61 -22.87
CA GLY A 648 -10.77 12.99 -24.21
C GLY A 648 -10.92 11.46 -24.23
N GLY A 649 -10.88 10.81 -23.07
CA GLY A 649 -10.83 9.35 -22.92
C GLY A 649 -9.46 8.75 -23.27
N SER A 650 -9.24 7.49 -22.87
CA SER A 650 -8.04 6.73 -23.27
C SER A 650 -8.31 5.73 -24.41
N SER A 651 -9.58 5.39 -24.67
CA SER A 651 -9.99 4.56 -25.81
C SER A 651 -9.85 5.26 -27.16
N THR A 652 -9.87 6.60 -27.15
CA THR A 652 -9.72 7.38 -28.37
C THR A 652 -8.29 7.87 -28.51
N THR A 653 -7.79 7.92 -29.75
CA THR A 653 -6.48 8.53 -30.03
C THR A 653 -6.47 10.04 -29.71
N LYS A 654 -7.62 10.67 -29.46
CA LYS A 654 -7.72 12.11 -29.17
C LYS A 654 -7.08 12.46 -27.82
N GLY A 655 -7.46 11.78 -26.74
CA GLY A 655 -6.93 12.07 -25.40
C GLY A 655 -5.42 11.85 -25.33
N GLN A 656 -4.94 10.76 -25.92
CA GLN A 656 -3.51 10.47 -26.03
C GLN A 656 -2.76 11.53 -26.86
N LYS A 657 -3.29 11.95 -28.01
CA LYS A 657 -2.69 13.02 -28.83
C LYS A 657 -2.61 14.36 -28.09
N LEU A 658 -3.65 14.72 -27.32
CA LEU A 658 -3.65 15.94 -26.52
C LEU A 658 -2.60 15.89 -25.42
N ALA A 659 -2.49 14.77 -24.71
CA ALA A 659 -1.47 14.57 -23.68
C ALA A 659 -0.05 14.69 -24.24
N ASP A 660 0.19 14.00 -25.34
CA ASP A 660 1.45 13.98 -26.05
C ASP A 660 1.80 15.38 -26.64
N ALA A 661 0.84 16.09 -27.23
CA ALA A 661 1.02 17.48 -27.69
C ALA A 661 1.35 18.45 -26.54
N ALA A 662 0.70 18.31 -25.38
CA ALA A 662 1.00 19.12 -24.21
C ALA A 662 2.42 18.86 -23.70
N LEU A 663 2.78 17.59 -23.45
CA LEU A 663 4.09 17.20 -22.90
C LEU A 663 5.26 17.52 -23.83
N ARG A 664 5.06 17.50 -25.16
CA ARG A 664 6.08 17.94 -26.13
C ARG A 664 6.56 19.36 -25.88
N ARG A 665 5.71 20.26 -25.34
CA ARG A 665 6.07 21.66 -25.07
C ARG A 665 7.21 21.81 -24.07
N VAL A 666 7.43 20.81 -23.22
CA VAL A 666 8.53 20.77 -22.24
C VAL A 666 9.53 19.64 -22.53
N GLY A 667 9.47 19.02 -23.72
CA GLY A 667 10.34 17.91 -24.10
C GLY A 667 10.06 16.60 -23.37
N ALA A 668 8.87 16.44 -22.78
CA ALA A 668 8.49 15.33 -21.91
C ALA A 668 7.56 14.31 -22.57
N ALA A 669 7.51 14.23 -23.91
CA ALA A 669 6.58 13.36 -24.64
C ALA A 669 6.66 11.87 -24.23
N LYS A 670 7.83 11.41 -23.77
CA LYS A 670 8.05 10.05 -23.24
C LYS A 670 7.20 9.71 -22.02
N LEU A 671 6.66 10.71 -21.32
CA LEU A 671 5.75 10.55 -20.17
C LEU A 671 4.28 10.32 -20.58
N ALA A 672 3.93 10.40 -21.87
CA ALA A 672 2.54 10.32 -22.31
C ALA A 672 1.83 9.01 -21.88
N ASP A 673 2.47 7.86 -22.00
CA ASP A 673 1.92 6.57 -21.57
C ASP A 673 1.66 6.53 -20.04
N ARG A 674 2.58 7.08 -19.25
CA ARG A 674 2.43 7.19 -17.79
C ARG A 674 1.27 8.11 -17.42
N VAL A 675 1.12 9.24 -18.10
CA VAL A 675 -0.02 10.16 -17.92
C VAL A 675 -1.34 9.49 -18.30
N VAL A 676 -1.39 8.74 -19.41
CA VAL A 676 -2.59 8.00 -19.83
C VAL A 676 -3.01 7.00 -18.76
N LYS A 677 -2.11 6.13 -18.30
CA LYS A 677 -2.39 5.13 -17.26
C LYS A 677 -2.88 5.77 -15.95
N ALA A 678 -2.25 6.86 -15.50
CA ALA A 678 -2.67 7.56 -14.30
C ALA A 678 -4.04 8.25 -14.48
N ALA A 679 -4.30 8.83 -15.65
CA ALA A 679 -5.58 9.45 -15.97
C ALA A 679 -6.72 8.44 -16.13
N GLU A 680 -6.46 7.21 -16.59
CA GLU A 680 -7.45 6.14 -16.65
C GLU A 680 -8.04 5.83 -15.27
N VAL A 681 -7.20 5.83 -14.23
CA VAL A 681 -7.64 5.67 -12.84
C VAL A 681 -8.58 6.80 -12.44
N VAL A 682 -8.28 8.05 -12.80
CA VAL A 682 -9.16 9.21 -12.54
C VAL A 682 -10.51 9.06 -13.24
N ILE A 683 -10.51 8.65 -14.52
CA ILE A 683 -11.74 8.44 -15.28
C ILE A 683 -12.58 7.33 -14.65
N LYS A 684 -11.95 6.23 -14.22
CA LYS A 684 -12.64 5.11 -13.56
C LYS A 684 -13.27 5.55 -12.24
N VAL A 685 -12.52 6.29 -11.41
CA VAL A 685 -13.05 6.85 -10.15
C VAL A 685 -14.21 7.81 -10.42
N ALA A 686 -14.09 8.69 -11.42
CA ALA A 686 -15.18 9.59 -11.80
C ALA A 686 -16.44 8.82 -12.20
N THR A 687 -16.29 7.81 -13.06
CA THR A 687 -17.39 7.00 -13.58
C THR A 687 -18.09 6.19 -12.49
N VAL A 688 -17.33 5.56 -11.58
CA VAL A 688 -17.89 4.81 -10.44
C VAL A 688 -18.53 5.78 -9.45
N SER A 689 -17.89 6.92 -9.19
CA SER A 689 -18.41 7.93 -8.26
C SER A 689 -19.71 8.56 -8.76
N GLU A 690 -19.85 8.80 -10.06
CA GLU A 690 -21.11 9.28 -10.64
C GLU A 690 -22.24 8.25 -10.46
N LYS A 691 -21.96 6.96 -10.63
CA LYS A 691 -22.96 5.89 -10.40
C LYS A 691 -23.33 5.75 -8.93
N VAL A 692 -22.36 5.78 -8.02
CA VAL A 692 -22.58 5.55 -6.58
C VAL A 692 -23.10 6.81 -5.89
N HIS A 693 -22.51 7.98 -6.15
CA HIS A 693 -22.79 9.22 -5.44
C HIS A 693 -23.60 10.24 -6.26
N GLY A 694 -23.94 9.94 -7.51
CA GLY A 694 -24.72 10.82 -8.40
C GLY A 694 -26.00 11.41 -7.80
N PRO A 695 -26.82 10.66 -7.05
CA PRO A 695 -28.00 11.22 -6.37
C PRO A 695 -27.65 12.34 -5.39
N TRP A 696 -26.56 12.20 -4.62
CA TRP A 696 -26.09 13.23 -3.69
C TRP A 696 -25.49 14.42 -4.43
N TYR A 697 -24.71 14.19 -5.48
CA TYR A 697 -24.19 15.28 -6.31
C TYR A 697 -25.30 16.11 -6.93
N THR A 698 -26.36 15.46 -7.41
CA THR A 698 -27.53 16.14 -7.97
C THR A 698 -28.27 16.97 -6.93
N ALA A 699 -28.35 16.50 -5.68
CA ALA A 699 -28.95 17.25 -4.59
C ALA A 699 -28.10 18.46 -4.12
N LEU A 700 -26.79 18.44 -4.36
CA LEU A 700 -25.85 19.49 -3.98
C LEU A 700 -25.59 20.54 -5.09
N MET A 701 -26.03 20.30 -6.32
CA MET A 701 -25.80 21.14 -7.52
C MET A 701 -26.96 22.05 -7.87
#